data_AF-A0A068WG47-F1
#
_entry.id   AF-A0A068WG47-F1
#
_cell.length_a   1.000
_cell.length_b   1.000
_cell.length_c   1.000
_cell.angle_alpha   90.00
_cell.angle_beta   90.00
_cell.angle_gamma   90.00
#
_symmetry.space_group_name_H-M   'P 1'
#
loop_
_entity.id
_entity.type
_entity.pdbx_description
1 polymer ?
#
loop_
_entity_poly.entity_id
_entity_poly.type
_entity_poly.pdbx_seq_one_letter_code
_entity_poly.pdbx_strand_id
1 'polypeptide(L)'
;MAEEQEVVEVNYEEQYRILSEENKKLSIDIASLQLSNRSLVNQNRDEKKKVMDCRLQISDLESRLRTLDSIKTELTESQTQAERLRQSLDANETKLAATERRATEAESLVKVKDSIIEKQRKFSKELEGKVQNLSEEVEGLKSKCGKLEVTLSEALDRADECDRLRENVAAKTALLDKIAESSGGVSESGLAAANQYFKEQEAKFVEQLAEMKQAKSELERSVKDLTDERDSLQEKIENRDADIESLREKCANLEASVKESKHSDKRTKGDMANNRLIGPSLPPWILEEKKPDPSEIEKLNNADPATLRARVLDLEGKVHELNQLLTYREDVILRIYQEIQKKASRLEAAEVERSSLSAQVSILKRELATLREDGGLRGGGRRYDGYPPEIEIEIERLRGKRDREYQRRKRAEAEMDEMEVELNEVKEKMKKVEEELAEIANAPKPVIHSGDPADKARITELQTAVNQLRLDNEAKRSELFDLRSRFDEKSAQLESFSSEMKTRERQVNDLTAELTTKTTQLEQVNKELEAVRLRVVRGGVETERWQTDLNSVRTTNRFLAQQTNELRLRLTTTEAQLIDAQKRIVSLLKSKSDAPLCNGVTEDDELLAKDKEIADLKSKVTDIESQLTKAKENVADLEASRSEINELRTKCAALTVELESEKHRVNSETIQNSDDTHRITQLLSDLKKEHQSSTAYAERCTELTKQLTELESTLAETRERLNEATSENRRADLEQAAAHAVGASSPPAKRVRRTRSSNANVPAAVSQECAACTELKRHVQALESDLADANTKIGNSVTELNDLRARLSEAGEEACRLRQEVSSLHEDLAANASGLKKLRHVARAYLEDKSSSVLAEQLRQLLAVE
;
A
#
# COMPACT_ATOMS: atom_id res chain seq x y z
N MET A 1 -115.43 -117.40 56.50
CA MET A 1 -116.86 -117.24 56.84
C MET A 1 -117.55 -116.80 55.56
N ALA A 2 -118.66 -117.44 55.19
CA ALA A 2 -119.65 -116.82 54.30
C ALA A 2 -120.36 -115.70 55.08
N GLU A 3 -121.19 -114.83 54.52
CA GLU A 3 -121.76 -114.65 53.17
C GLU A 3 -121.52 -113.15 52.79
N GLU A 4 -122.01 -112.51 51.74
CA GLU A 4 -123.30 -112.56 51.03
C GLU A 4 -123.15 -111.75 49.72
N GLN A 5 -123.99 -111.97 48.71
CA GLN A 5 -123.84 -111.35 47.38
C GLN A 5 -125.10 -110.57 46.96
N GLU A 6 -125.07 -109.24 47.13
CA GLU A 6 -126.12 -108.36 46.59
C GLU A 6 -125.88 -108.01 45.12
N VAL A 7 -126.91 -108.22 44.29
CA VAL A 7 -126.94 -107.81 42.89
C VAL A 7 -127.59 -106.43 42.81
N VAL A 8 -126.80 -105.40 42.49
CA VAL A 8 -127.30 -104.04 42.24
C VAL A 8 -127.56 -103.87 40.75
N GLU A 9 -128.79 -103.49 40.38
CA GLU A 9 -129.14 -103.16 39.00
C GLU A 9 -128.32 -101.96 38.49
N VAL A 10 -127.58 -102.15 37.39
CA VAL A 10 -126.74 -101.10 36.80
C VAL A 10 -127.54 -100.30 35.78
N ASN A 11 -127.76 -99.01 36.06
CA ASN A 11 -128.36 -98.10 35.08
C ASN A 11 -127.32 -97.67 34.02
N TYR A 12 -127.35 -98.37 32.87
CA TYR A 12 -126.42 -98.16 31.76
C TYR A 12 -126.53 -96.78 31.09
N GLU A 13 -127.68 -96.09 31.15
CA GLU A 13 -127.82 -94.76 30.53
C GLU A 13 -127.00 -93.70 31.28
N GLU A 14 -126.99 -93.76 32.62
CA GLU A 14 -126.21 -92.84 33.44
C GLU A 14 -124.71 -93.15 33.32
N GLN A 15 -124.30 -94.42 33.21
CA GLN A 15 -122.91 -94.78 32.92
C GLN A 15 -122.46 -94.28 31.53
N TYR A 16 -123.31 -94.39 30.50
CA TYR A 16 -123.00 -93.88 29.16
C TYR A 16 -122.91 -92.36 29.14
N ARG A 17 -123.74 -91.67 29.93
CA ARG A 17 -123.67 -90.22 30.12
C ARG A 17 -122.35 -89.79 30.76
N ILE A 18 -121.97 -90.41 31.88
CA ILE A 18 -120.70 -90.15 32.57
C ILE A 18 -119.52 -90.38 31.62
N LEU A 19 -119.48 -91.51 30.91
CA LEU A 19 -118.43 -91.79 29.92
C LEU A 19 -118.41 -90.78 28.76
N SER A 20 -119.57 -90.27 28.33
CA SER A 20 -119.64 -89.21 27.31
C SER A 20 -119.09 -87.88 27.82
N GLU A 21 -119.37 -87.53 29.07
CA GLU A 21 -118.88 -86.31 29.72
C GLU A 21 -117.37 -86.40 30.03
N GLU A 22 -116.88 -87.56 30.48
CA GLU A 22 -115.44 -87.83 30.61
C GLU A 22 -114.70 -87.78 29.28
N ASN A 23 -115.26 -88.35 28.20
CA ASN A 23 -114.64 -88.32 26.88
C ASN A 23 -114.61 -86.89 26.28
N LYS A 24 -115.65 -86.08 26.52
CA LYS A 24 -115.63 -84.64 26.22
C LYS A 24 -114.57 -83.90 27.02
N LYS A 25 -114.43 -84.19 28.32
CA LYS A 25 -113.40 -83.61 29.18
C LYS A 25 -112.00 -83.97 28.69
N LEU A 26 -111.73 -85.24 28.43
CA LEU A 26 -110.47 -85.71 27.85
C LEU A 26 -110.17 -85.04 26.50
N SER A 27 -111.18 -84.85 25.64
CA SER A 27 -111.01 -84.14 24.37
C SER A 27 -110.62 -82.66 24.57
N ILE A 28 -111.20 -81.98 25.56
CA ILE A 28 -110.85 -80.60 25.94
C ILE A 28 -109.44 -80.53 26.54
N ASP A 29 -109.07 -81.48 27.40
CA ASP A 29 -107.74 -81.57 28.01
C ASP A 29 -106.67 -81.83 26.95
N ILE A 30 -106.91 -82.75 26.00
CA ILE A 30 -106.03 -83.01 24.85
C ILE A 30 -105.88 -81.76 23.98
N ALA A 31 -106.97 -81.06 23.63
CA ALA A 31 -106.91 -79.83 22.85
C ALA A 31 -106.13 -78.72 23.58
N SER A 32 -106.30 -78.59 24.91
CA SER A 32 -105.59 -77.64 25.75
C SER A 32 -104.09 -77.95 25.83
N LEU A 33 -103.72 -79.22 25.96
CA LEU A 33 -102.33 -79.69 25.91
C LEU A 33 -101.70 -79.46 24.52
N GLN A 34 -102.44 -79.68 23.44
CA GLN A 34 -101.97 -79.39 22.08
C GLN A 34 -101.72 -77.89 21.84
N LEU A 35 -102.60 -77.01 22.34
CA LEU A 35 -102.41 -75.57 22.30
C LEU A 35 -101.21 -75.12 23.14
N SER A 36 -101.06 -75.67 24.35
CA SER A 36 -99.91 -75.41 25.23
C SER A 36 -98.58 -75.84 24.58
N ASN A 37 -98.52 -77.07 24.04
CA ASN A 37 -97.34 -77.56 23.30
C ASN A 37 -97.04 -76.70 22.07
N ARG A 38 -98.05 -76.25 21.32
CA ARG A 38 -97.86 -75.35 20.18
C ARG A 38 -97.31 -73.99 20.61
N SER A 39 -97.76 -73.46 21.74
CA SER A 39 -97.22 -72.23 22.35
C SER A 39 -95.75 -72.41 22.74
N LEU A 40 -95.42 -73.48 23.47
CA LEU A 40 -94.04 -73.81 23.87
C LEU A 40 -93.10 -74.03 22.68
N VAL A 41 -93.57 -74.66 21.59
CA VAL A 41 -92.78 -74.82 20.35
C VAL A 41 -92.52 -73.47 19.67
N ASN A 42 -93.50 -72.57 19.63
CA ASN A 42 -93.31 -71.21 19.12
C ASN A 42 -92.34 -70.40 19.99
N GLN A 43 -92.49 -70.45 21.32
CA GLN A 43 -91.57 -69.80 22.25
C GLN A 43 -90.13 -70.29 22.07
N ASN A 44 -89.92 -71.62 22.03
CA ASN A 44 -88.59 -72.20 21.76
C ASN A 44 -88.02 -71.77 20.40
N ARG A 45 -88.86 -71.61 19.37
CA ARG A 45 -88.43 -71.11 18.05
C ARG A 45 -87.98 -69.66 18.12
N ASP A 46 -88.72 -68.80 18.82
CA ASP A 46 -88.39 -67.38 18.96
C ASP A 46 -87.17 -67.16 19.87
N GLU A 47 -87.02 -67.94 20.94
CA GLU A 47 -85.82 -67.96 21.78
C GLU A 47 -84.60 -68.44 21.00
N LYS A 48 -84.73 -69.52 20.20
CA LYS A 48 -83.65 -69.98 19.31
C LYS A 48 -83.27 -68.92 18.27
N LYS A 49 -84.24 -68.16 17.75
CA LYS A 49 -83.96 -67.02 16.86
C LYS A 49 -83.19 -65.93 17.59
N LYS A 50 -83.63 -65.50 18.78
CA LYS A 50 -82.91 -64.51 19.62
C LYS A 50 -81.47 -64.95 19.90
N VAL A 51 -81.26 -66.22 20.26
CA VAL A 51 -79.91 -66.78 20.47
C VAL A 51 -79.06 -66.73 19.20
N MET A 52 -79.65 -66.98 18.03
CA MET A 52 -78.95 -66.87 16.74
C MET A 52 -78.59 -65.41 16.42
N ASP A 53 -79.53 -64.47 16.62
CA ASP A 53 -79.32 -63.04 16.40
C ASP A 53 -78.21 -62.50 17.34
N CYS A 54 -78.21 -62.89 18.62
CA CYS A 54 -77.14 -62.57 19.57
C CYS A 54 -75.78 -63.16 19.17
N ARG A 55 -75.73 -64.41 18.65
CA ARG A 55 -74.48 -65.01 18.17
C ARG A 55 -73.91 -64.26 16.96
N LEU A 56 -74.77 -63.79 16.05
CA LEU A 56 -74.33 -62.96 14.91
C LEU A 56 -73.82 -61.60 15.37
N GLN A 57 -74.48 -60.96 16.35
CA GLN A 57 -73.99 -59.71 16.95
C GLN A 57 -72.64 -59.88 17.64
N ILE A 58 -72.45 -60.96 18.41
CA ILE A 58 -71.15 -61.28 19.03
C ILE A 58 -70.07 -61.45 17.96
N SER A 59 -70.35 -62.16 16.87
CA SER A 59 -69.40 -62.36 15.78
C SER A 59 -69.01 -61.07 15.04
N ASP A 60 -69.96 -60.14 14.85
CA ASP A 60 -69.66 -58.79 14.32
C ASP A 60 -68.78 -57.98 15.29
N LEU A 61 -69.11 -57.99 16.58
CA LEU A 61 -68.30 -57.32 17.61
C LEU A 61 -66.87 -57.89 17.70
N GLU A 62 -66.70 -59.22 17.64
CA GLU A 62 -65.39 -59.88 17.58
C GLU A 62 -64.62 -59.56 16.29
N SER A 63 -65.31 -59.34 15.17
CA SER A 63 -64.68 -58.86 13.93
C SER A 63 -64.20 -57.41 14.08
N ARG A 64 -65.04 -56.53 14.65
CA ARG A 64 -64.71 -55.12 14.91
C ARG A 64 -63.57 -54.97 15.91
N LEU A 65 -63.53 -55.79 16.95
CA LEU A 65 -62.45 -55.81 17.92
C LEU A 65 -61.11 -56.12 17.25
N ARG A 66 -61.05 -57.15 16.41
CA ARG A 66 -59.84 -57.51 15.64
C ARG A 66 -59.38 -56.38 14.70
N THR A 67 -60.30 -55.67 14.05
CA THR A 67 -59.91 -54.49 13.26
C THR A 67 -59.41 -53.32 14.12
N LEU A 68 -59.96 -53.11 15.33
CA LEU A 68 -59.46 -52.10 16.26
C LEU A 68 -58.06 -52.45 16.77
N ASP A 69 -57.78 -53.73 17.03
CA ASP A 69 -56.43 -54.18 17.39
C ASP A 69 -55.42 -53.98 16.24
N SER A 70 -55.81 -54.23 14.99
CA SER A 70 -54.97 -53.93 13.80
C SER A 70 -54.67 -52.43 13.69
N ILE A 71 -55.70 -51.58 13.78
CA ILE A 71 -55.55 -50.12 13.73
C ILE A 71 -54.67 -49.62 14.89
N LYS A 72 -54.80 -50.23 16.07
CA LYS A 72 -53.94 -49.92 17.23
C LYS A 72 -52.48 -50.29 16.96
N THR A 73 -52.19 -51.44 16.35
CA THR A 73 -50.82 -51.79 15.96
C THR A 73 -50.26 -50.84 14.90
N GLU A 74 -51.02 -50.54 13.85
CA GLU A 74 -50.64 -49.58 12.79
C GLU A 74 -50.38 -48.17 13.37
N LEU A 75 -51.20 -47.72 14.32
CA LEU A 75 -50.99 -46.45 15.02
C LEU A 75 -49.70 -46.45 15.84
N THR A 76 -49.40 -47.53 16.57
CA THR A 76 -48.13 -47.63 17.31
C THR A 76 -46.92 -47.67 16.38
N GLU A 77 -47.00 -48.36 15.24
CA GLU A 77 -45.93 -48.36 14.24
C GLU A 77 -45.69 -46.95 13.67
N SER A 78 -46.78 -46.25 13.30
CA SER A 78 -46.74 -44.86 12.82
C SER A 78 -46.15 -43.89 13.86
N GLN A 79 -46.48 -44.07 15.14
CA GLN A 79 -45.86 -43.31 16.25
C GLN A 79 -44.34 -43.55 16.32
N THR A 80 -43.88 -44.81 16.30
CA THR A 80 -42.44 -45.10 16.30
C THR A 80 -41.73 -44.58 15.06
N GLN A 81 -42.41 -44.52 13.90
CA GLN A 81 -41.85 -43.93 12.68
C GLN A 81 -41.72 -42.40 12.82
N ALA A 82 -42.72 -41.72 13.39
CA ALA A 82 -42.67 -40.29 13.68
C ALA A 82 -41.54 -39.94 14.67
N GLU A 83 -41.31 -40.75 15.69
CA GLU A 83 -40.20 -40.58 16.63
C GLU A 83 -38.83 -40.77 15.97
N ARG A 84 -38.66 -41.78 15.11
CA ARG A 84 -37.43 -41.94 14.31
C ARG A 84 -37.17 -40.75 13.39
N LEU A 85 -38.22 -40.18 12.79
CA LEU A 85 -38.11 -38.99 11.95
C LEU A 85 -37.73 -37.74 12.76
N ARG A 86 -38.28 -37.55 13.97
CA ARG A 86 -37.86 -36.49 14.89
C ARG A 86 -36.38 -36.63 15.29
N GLN A 87 -35.97 -37.82 15.73
CA GLN A 87 -34.56 -38.09 16.06
C GLN A 87 -33.61 -37.83 14.88
N SER A 88 -34.04 -38.14 13.64
CA SER A 88 -33.29 -37.84 12.42
C SER A 88 -33.24 -36.34 12.11
N LEU A 89 -34.30 -35.58 12.42
CA LEU A 89 -34.35 -34.13 12.29
C LEU A 89 -33.39 -33.46 13.29
N ASP A 90 -33.49 -33.80 14.58
CA ASP A 90 -32.58 -33.30 15.64
C ASP A 90 -31.11 -33.61 15.29
N ALA A 91 -30.84 -34.81 14.78
CA ALA A 91 -29.53 -35.24 14.32
C ALA A 91 -29.04 -34.51 13.05
N ASN A 92 -29.91 -33.84 12.30
CA ASN A 92 -29.55 -33.01 11.15
C ASN A 92 -29.45 -31.52 11.52
N GLU A 93 -30.29 -31.01 12.43
CA GLU A 93 -30.15 -29.66 12.99
C GLU A 93 -28.84 -29.50 13.76
N THR A 94 -28.46 -30.50 14.57
CA THR A 94 -27.16 -30.52 15.25
C THR A 94 -25.97 -30.58 14.29
N LYS A 95 -26.10 -31.25 13.13
CA LYS A 95 -25.09 -31.21 12.05
C LYS A 95 -25.06 -29.83 11.38
N LEU A 96 -26.21 -29.21 11.13
CA LEU A 96 -26.32 -27.89 10.51
C LEU A 96 -25.63 -26.83 11.38
N ALA A 97 -25.97 -26.76 12.67
CA ALA A 97 -25.31 -25.87 13.63
C ALA A 97 -23.79 -26.12 13.74
N ALA A 98 -23.34 -27.38 13.60
CA ALA A 98 -21.92 -27.69 13.54
C ALA A 98 -21.26 -27.24 12.22
N THR A 99 -21.97 -27.24 11.09
CA THR A 99 -21.47 -26.70 9.82
C THR A 99 -21.46 -25.16 9.80
N GLU A 100 -22.42 -24.51 10.44
CA GLU A 100 -22.46 -23.04 10.57
C GLU A 100 -21.28 -22.53 11.40
N ARG A 101 -20.97 -23.17 12.54
CA ARG A 101 -19.78 -22.85 13.35
C ARG A 101 -18.47 -23.00 12.55
N ARG A 102 -18.35 -24.08 11.75
CA ARG A 102 -17.19 -24.25 10.86
C ARG A 102 -17.12 -23.19 9.77
N ALA A 103 -18.26 -22.67 9.30
CA ALA A 103 -18.29 -21.58 8.33
C ALA A 103 -17.79 -20.27 8.96
N THR A 104 -18.23 -19.93 10.17
CA THR A 104 -17.74 -18.72 10.87
C THR A 104 -16.26 -18.82 11.26
N GLU A 105 -15.78 -20.01 11.65
CA GLU A 105 -14.35 -20.30 11.82
C GLU A 105 -13.58 -20.08 10.50
N ALA A 106 -14.08 -20.61 9.38
CA ALA A 106 -13.45 -20.43 8.07
C ALA A 106 -13.41 -18.96 7.62
N GLU A 107 -14.47 -18.19 7.84
CA GLU A 107 -14.47 -16.73 7.59
C GLU A 107 -13.40 -16.00 8.42
N SER A 108 -13.20 -16.39 9.68
CA SER A 108 -12.14 -15.81 10.52
C SER A 108 -10.75 -16.11 9.96
N LEU A 109 -10.52 -17.33 9.46
CA LEU A 109 -9.25 -17.73 8.84
C LEU A 109 -9.00 -17.03 7.50
N VAL A 110 -10.05 -16.75 6.70
CA VAL A 110 -9.96 -15.93 5.49
C VAL A 110 -9.51 -14.51 5.85
N LYS A 111 -10.11 -13.86 6.85
CA LYS A 111 -9.68 -12.53 7.31
C LYS A 111 -8.21 -12.49 7.78
N VAL A 112 -7.74 -13.54 8.47
CA VAL A 112 -6.32 -13.67 8.85
C VAL A 112 -5.42 -13.84 7.62
N LYS A 113 -5.81 -14.69 6.66
CA LYS A 113 -5.09 -14.89 5.40
C LYS A 113 -4.98 -13.59 4.60
N ASP A 114 -6.06 -12.83 4.48
CA ASP A 114 -6.08 -11.57 3.72
C ASP A 114 -5.21 -10.50 4.40
N SER A 115 -5.20 -10.45 5.75
CA SER A 115 -4.27 -9.61 6.52
C SER A 115 -2.80 -9.98 6.29
N ILE A 116 -2.48 -11.28 6.17
CA ILE A 116 -1.12 -11.75 5.83
C ILE A 116 -0.75 -11.35 4.41
N ILE A 117 -1.65 -11.53 3.43
CA ILE A 117 -1.42 -11.12 2.03
C ILE A 117 -1.19 -9.62 1.92
N GLU A 118 -1.94 -8.79 2.65
CA GLU A 118 -1.73 -7.34 2.62
C GLU A 118 -0.41 -6.92 3.28
N LYS A 119 0.00 -7.57 4.37
CA LYS A 119 1.34 -7.38 4.96
C LYS A 119 2.45 -7.77 3.99
N GLN A 120 2.30 -8.91 3.29
CA GLN A 120 3.24 -9.34 2.26
C GLN A 120 3.32 -8.33 1.10
N ARG A 121 2.19 -7.83 0.59
CA ARG A 121 2.17 -6.78 -0.45
C ARG A 121 2.86 -5.49 0.00
N LYS A 122 2.61 -5.04 1.23
CA LYS A 122 3.26 -3.84 1.79
C LYS A 122 4.78 -4.04 1.90
N PHE A 123 5.23 -5.19 2.40
CA PHE A 123 6.65 -5.53 2.48
C PHE A 123 7.30 -5.63 1.10
N SER A 124 6.65 -6.27 0.11
CA SER A 124 7.14 -6.33 -1.27
C SER A 124 7.31 -4.93 -1.87
N LYS A 125 6.32 -4.05 -1.70
CA LYS A 125 6.38 -2.66 -2.21
C LYS A 125 7.47 -1.83 -1.52
N GLU A 126 7.71 -2.04 -0.23
CA GLU A 126 8.82 -1.42 0.49
C GLU A 126 10.18 -1.90 -0.03
N LEU A 127 10.28 -3.19 -0.37
CA LEU A 127 11.50 -3.80 -0.90
C LEU A 127 11.77 -3.36 -2.36
N GLU A 128 10.73 -3.25 -3.19
CA GLU A 128 10.78 -2.62 -4.52
C GLU A 128 11.26 -1.17 -4.42
N GLY A 129 10.71 -0.37 -3.50
CA GLY A 129 11.17 1.00 -3.26
C GLY A 129 12.64 1.09 -2.84
N LYS A 130 13.11 0.19 -1.98
CA LYS A 130 14.53 0.11 -1.60
C LYS A 130 15.43 -0.25 -2.78
N VAL A 131 15.01 -1.18 -3.63
CA VAL A 131 15.76 -1.56 -4.86
C VAL A 131 15.80 -0.42 -5.86
N GLN A 132 14.71 0.34 -6.03
CA GLN A 132 14.65 1.51 -6.89
C GLN A 132 15.63 2.59 -6.40
N ASN A 133 15.56 2.97 -5.12
CA ASN A 133 16.47 3.96 -4.53
C ASN A 133 17.95 3.56 -4.68
N LEU A 134 18.30 2.29 -4.40
CA LEU A 134 19.67 1.78 -4.57
C LEU A 134 20.11 1.80 -6.05
N SER A 135 19.19 1.58 -6.99
CA SER A 135 19.49 1.64 -8.42
C SER A 135 19.79 3.08 -8.87
N GLU A 136 19.01 4.05 -8.38
CA GLU A 136 19.21 5.48 -8.62
C GLU A 136 20.53 5.99 -7.98
N GLU A 137 20.86 5.53 -6.77
CA GLU A 137 22.15 5.79 -6.12
C GLU A 137 23.33 5.23 -6.95
N VAL A 138 23.23 4.00 -7.44
CA VAL A 138 24.25 3.37 -8.29
C VAL A 138 24.43 4.12 -9.61
N GLU A 139 23.34 4.56 -10.25
CA GLU A 139 23.42 5.36 -11.49
C GLU A 139 24.01 6.76 -11.22
N GLY A 140 23.64 7.39 -10.11
CA GLY A 140 24.21 8.65 -9.65
C GLY A 140 25.71 8.55 -9.34
N LEU A 141 26.15 7.47 -8.68
CA LEU A 141 27.57 7.18 -8.43
C LEU A 141 28.33 6.93 -9.75
N LYS A 142 27.76 6.16 -10.67
CA LYS A 142 28.36 5.90 -11.99
C LYS A 142 28.52 7.19 -12.81
N SER A 143 27.53 8.09 -12.76
CA SER A 143 27.61 9.42 -13.37
C SER A 143 28.71 10.28 -12.73
N LYS A 144 28.85 10.26 -11.40
CA LYS A 144 29.95 10.93 -10.69
C LYS A 144 31.32 10.37 -11.07
N CYS A 145 31.47 9.05 -11.16
CA CYS A 145 32.71 8.41 -11.60
C CYS A 145 33.10 8.85 -13.02
N GLY A 146 32.16 8.81 -13.98
CA GLY A 146 32.43 9.27 -15.35
C GLY A 146 32.83 10.75 -15.44
N LYS A 147 32.23 11.62 -14.61
CA LYS A 147 32.65 13.03 -14.51
C LYS A 147 34.07 13.16 -13.95
N LEU A 148 34.41 12.39 -12.90
CA LEU A 148 35.75 12.39 -12.31
C LEU A 148 36.81 11.90 -13.32
N GLU A 149 36.52 10.85 -14.08
CA GLU A 149 37.39 10.34 -15.16
C GLU A 149 37.67 11.41 -16.22
N VAL A 150 36.64 12.17 -16.66
CA VAL A 150 36.81 13.29 -17.61
C VAL A 150 37.68 14.40 -16.99
N THR A 151 37.38 14.85 -15.76
CA THR A 151 38.19 15.91 -15.12
C THR A 151 39.63 15.50 -14.85
N LEU A 152 39.90 14.20 -14.65
CA LEU A 152 41.24 13.65 -14.52
C LEU A 152 41.98 13.68 -15.87
N SER A 153 41.31 13.32 -16.98
CA SER A 153 41.88 13.45 -18.32
C SER A 153 42.26 14.90 -18.63
N GLU A 154 41.34 15.84 -18.39
CA GLU A 154 41.59 17.28 -18.59
C GLU A 154 42.71 17.83 -17.67
N ALA A 155 42.92 17.23 -16.50
CA ALA A 155 44.03 17.59 -15.61
C ALA A 155 45.37 17.06 -16.11
N LEU A 156 45.40 15.86 -16.70
CA LEU A 156 46.58 15.28 -17.35
C LEU A 156 46.95 16.08 -18.60
N ASP A 157 45.99 16.41 -19.47
CA ASP A 157 46.22 17.25 -20.66
C ASP A 157 46.81 18.63 -20.30
N ARG A 158 46.35 19.23 -19.19
CA ARG A 158 46.91 20.48 -18.65
C ARG A 158 48.29 20.31 -18.03
N ALA A 159 48.62 19.15 -17.47
CA ALA A 159 49.96 18.86 -16.95
C ALA A 159 50.97 18.74 -18.12
N ASP A 160 50.60 18.01 -19.17
CA ASP A 160 51.39 17.90 -20.41
C ASP A 160 51.67 19.28 -21.04
N GLU A 161 50.66 20.17 -21.09
CA GLU A 161 50.84 21.52 -21.62
C GLU A 161 51.71 22.39 -20.69
N CYS A 162 51.58 22.26 -19.37
CA CYS A 162 52.49 22.91 -18.41
C CYS A 162 53.95 22.47 -18.61
N ASP A 163 54.20 21.21 -18.97
CA ASP A 163 55.56 20.71 -19.21
C ASP A 163 56.14 21.22 -20.54
N ARG A 164 55.34 21.27 -21.62
CA ARG A 164 55.72 21.96 -22.88
C ARG A 164 56.02 23.44 -22.67
N LEU A 165 55.25 24.11 -21.80
CA LEU A 165 55.50 25.51 -21.43
C LEU A 165 56.78 25.65 -20.60
N ARG A 166 57.07 24.73 -19.67
CA ARG A 166 58.35 24.70 -18.93
C ARG A 166 59.55 24.51 -19.85
N GLU A 167 59.49 23.61 -20.82
CA GLU A 167 60.55 23.45 -21.83
C GLU A 167 60.74 24.72 -22.67
N ASN A 168 59.64 25.35 -23.13
CA ASN A 168 59.69 26.62 -23.86
C ASN A 168 60.27 27.78 -23.04
N VAL A 169 59.93 27.86 -21.75
CA VAL A 169 60.49 28.86 -20.83
C VAL A 169 61.98 28.60 -20.63
N ALA A 170 62.40 27.36 -20.36
CA ALA A 170 63.82 27.02 -20.24
C ALA A 170 64.61 27.38 -21.51
N ALA A 171 64.07 27.10 -22.70
CA ALA A 171 64.67 27.47 -23.97
C ALA A 171 64.76 29.00 -24.17
N LYS A 172 63.71 29.75 -23.79
CA LYS A 172 63.71 31.23 -23.87
C LYS A 172 64.62 31.88 -22.83
N THR A 173 64.72 31.34 -21.62
CA THR A 173 65.66 31.81 -20.59
C THR A 173 67.10 31.59 -21.08
N ALA A 174 67.43 30.42 -21.64
CA ALA A 174 68.74 30.17 -22.23
C ALA A 174 69.06 31.06 -23.45
N LEU A 175 68.06 31.63 -24.13
CA LEU A 175 68.24 32.69 -25.13
C LEU A 175 68.41 34.07 -24.50
N LEU A 176 67.68 34.38 -23.43
CA LEU A 176 67.81 35.64 -22.69
C LEU A 176 69.14 35.74 -21.96
N ASP A 177 69.68 34.66 -21.41
CA ASP A 177 71.01 34.63 -20.80
C ASP A 177 72.10 34.93 -21.85
N LYS A 178 72.00 34.33 -23.05
CA LYS A 178 72.87 34.67 -24.19
C LYS A 178 72.71 36.12 -24.67
N ILE A 179 71.53 36.71 -24.53
CA ILE A 179 71.29 38.12 -24.86
C ILE A 179 71.87 39.03 -23.77
N ALA A 180 71.73 38.67 -22.50
CA ALA A 180 72.28 39.39 -21.36
C ALA A 180 73.82 39.39 -21.35
N GLU A 181 74.46 38.29 -21.76
CA GLU A 181 75.89 38.22 -22.07
C GLU A 181 76.31 39.18 -23.21
N SER A 182 75.37 39.66 -24.03
CA SER A 182 75.62 40.50 -25.21
C SER A 182 75.19 41.97 -25.08
N SER A 183 74.41 42.35 -24.05
CA SER A 183 73.81 43.70 -23.94
C SER A 183 74.15 44.41 -22.63
N GLY A 184 75.20 45.24 -22.66
CA GLY A 184 75.52 46.15 -21.56
C GLY A 184 74.63 47.41 -21.55
N GLY A 185 73.83 47.57 -20.49
CA GLY A 185 73.21 48.84 -20.09
C GLY A 185 71.72 49.01 -20.44
N VAL A 186 70.89 49.21 -19.40
CA VAL A 186 69.52 49.73 -19.51
C VAL A 186 69.34 50.87 -18.51
N SER A 187 68.66 51.93 -18.94
CA SER A 187 68.61 53.25 -18.29
C SER A 187 67.41 53.46 -17.35
N GLU A 188 67.43 54.58 -16.62
CA GLU A 188 66.47 54.98 -15.56
C GLU A 188 64.98 54.96 -15.95
N SER A 189 64.63 54.87 -17.24
CA SER A 189 63.23 54.77 -17.69
C SER A 189 62.49 53.54 -17.13
N GLY A 190 63.18 52.42 -16.88
CA GLY A 190 62.53 51.22 -16.31
C GLY A 190 62.12 51.38 -14.85
N LEU A 191 62.84 52.21 -14.10
CA LEU A 191 62.63 52.44 -12.66
C LEU A 191 61.38 53.29 -12.40
N ALA A 192 61.04 54.21 -13.31
CA ALA A 192 59.81 55.00 -13.24
C ALA A 192 58.55 54.15 -13.49
N ALA A 193 58.59 53.26 -14.49
CA ALA A 193 57.47 52.37 -14.80
C ALA A 193 57.16 51.38 -13.66
N ALA A 194 58.19 50.83 -13.02
CA ALA A 194 58.03 49.96 -11.85
C ALA A 194 57.34 50.67 -10.68
N ASN A 195 57.73 51.93 -10.37
CA ASN A 195 57.11 52.71 -9.30
C ASN A 195 55.65 53.07 -9.57
N GLN A 196 55.25 53.24 -10.83
CA GLN A 196 53.84 53.47 -11.17
C GLN A 196 53.01 52.18 -11.01
N TYR A 197 53.54 51.04 -11.47
CA TYR A 197 52.91 49.74 -11.29
C TYR A 197 52.64 49.39 -9.81
N PHE A 198 53.60 49.65 -8.92
CA PHE A 198 53.40 49.39 -7.48
C PHE A 198 52.31 50.26 -6.84
N LYS A 199 52.14 51.52 -7.28
CA LYS A 199 51.03 52.37 -6.79
C LYS A 199 49.66 51.91 -7.29
N GLU A 200 49.59 51.43 -8.53
CA GLU A 200 48.35 50.85 -9.08
C GLU A 200 47.98 49.53 -8.39
N GLN A 201 48.95 48.75 -7.94
CA GLN A 201 48.71 47.55 -7.11
C GLN A 201 48.31 47.91 -5.67
N GLU A 202 48.93 48.92 -5.06
CA GLU A 202 48.56 49.42 -3.73
C GLU A 202 47.09 49.90 -3.71
N ALA A 203 46.65 50.63 -4.74
CA ALA A 203 45.26 51.05 -4.89
C ALA A 203 44.29 49.85 -4.97
N LYS A 204 44.61 48.82 -5.77
CA LYS A 204 43.80 47.60 -5.89
C LYS A 204 43.67 46.83 -4.57
N PHE A 205 44.76 46.72 -3.80
CA PHE A 205 44.70 46.06 -2.49
C PHE A 205 43.89 46.86 -1.46
N VAL A 206 43.87 48.19 -1.54
CA VAL A 206 43.00 49.03 -0.69
C VAL A 206 41.53 48.86 -1.04
N GLU A 207 41.19 48.73 -2.33
CA GLU A 207 39.83 48.48 -2.80
C GLU A 207 39.32 47.10 -2.35
N GLN A 208 40.11 46.04 -2.55
CA GLN A 208 39.81 44.69 -2.05
C GLN A 208 39.66 44.65 -0.52
N LEU A 209 40.43 45.46 0.22
CA LEU A 209 40.29 45.59 1.68
C LEU A 209 38.99 46.29 2.11
N ALA A 210 38.38 47.11 1.26
CA ALA A 210 37.08 47.71 1.51
C ALA A 210 35.95 46.70 1.27
N GLU A 211 36.01 45.98 0.14
CA GLU A 211 35.07 44.90 -0.20
C GLU A 211 35.04 43.81 0.89
N MET A 212 36.21 43.34 1.33
CA MET A 212 36.33 42.34 2.40
C MET A 212 35.77 42.83 3.75
N LYS A 213 35.82 44.14 4.03
CA LYS A 213 35.18 44.71 5.24
C LYS A 213 33.66 44.77 5.11
N GLN A 214 33.14 45.06 3.93
CA GLN A 214 31.70 45.02 3.66
C GLN A 214 31.17 43.59 3.81
N ALA A 215 31.78 42.62 3.13
CA ALA A 215 31.41 41.20 3.23
C ALA A 215 31.45 40.68 4.67
N LYS A 216 32.47 41.08 5.46
CA LYS A 216 32.53 40.79 6.90
C LYS A 216 31.32 41.34 7.67
N SER A 217 30.90 42.57 7.39
CA SER A 217 29.74 43.19 8.06
C SER A 217 28.40 42.56 7.68
N GLU A 218 28.31 41.96 6.49
CA GLU A 218 27.13 41.24 6.02
C GLU A 218 27.06 39.83 6.64
N LEU A 219 28.20 39.13 6.73
CA LEU A 219 28.32 37.87 7.47
C LEU A 219 28.04 38.05 8.97
N GLU A 220 28.55 39.11 9.61
CA GLU A 220 28.25 39.42 11.02
C GLU A 220 26.75 39.65 11.28
N ARG A 221 26.02 40.21 10.29
CA ARG A 221 24.57 40.36 10.35
C ARG A 221 23.86 39.01 10.20
N SER A 222 24.20 38.23 9.18
CA SER A 222 23.61 36.91 8.93
C SER A 222 23.83 35.93 10.10
N VAL A 223 25.02 35.92 10.71
CA VAL A 223 25.30 35.12 11.92
C VAL A 223 24.40 35.54 13.09
N LYS A 224 24.10 36.83 13.23
CA LYS A 224 23.19 37.31 14.27
C LYS A 224 21.76 36.84 13.99
N ASP A 225 21.26 37.01 12.77
CA ASP A 225 19.89 36.63 12.41
C ASP A 225 19.67 35.10 12.62
N LEU A 226 20.65 34.26 12.25
CA LEU A 226 20.65 32.81 12.53
C LEU A 226 20.75 32.47 14.03
N THR A 227 21.38 33.32 14.83
CA THR A 227 21.44 33.15 16.29
C THR A 227 20.09 33.43 16.93
N ASP A 228 19.42 34.50 16.51
CA ASP A 228 18.08 34.88 16.97
C ASP A 228 17.03 33.81 16.53
N GLU A 229 17.17 33.22 15.34
CA GLU A 229 16.33 32.11 14.87
C GLU A 229 16.55 30.81 15.68
N ARG A 230 17.80 30.43 15.94
CA ARG A 230 18.13 29.29 16.82
C ARG A 230 17.44 29.42 18.17
N ASP A 231 17.49 30.60 18.80
CA ASP A 231 16.92 30.79 20.13
C ASP A 231 15.38 30.69 20.12
N SER A 232 14.72 31.17 19.05
CA SER A 232 13.28 30.93 18.85
C SER A 232 12.91 29.46 18.62
N LEU A 233 13.78 28.68 17.96
CA LEU A 233 13.57 27.25 17.77
C LEU A 233 13.81 26.46 19.07
N GLN A 234 14.82 26.84 19.85
CA GLN A 234 15.10 26.26 21.17
C GLN A 234 13.93 26.45 22.14
N GLU A 235 13.37 27.67 22.22
CA GLU A 235 12.16 27.95 23.03
C GLU A 235 10.96 27.09 22.60
N LYS A 236 10.78 26.84 21.29
CA LYS A 236 9.72 25.95 20.79
C LYS A 236 9.94 24.49 21.19
N ILE A 237 11.19 23.99 21.19
CA ILE A 237 11.51 22.62 21.62
C ILE A 237 11.17 22.44 23.10
N GLU A 238 11.62 23.36 23.96
CA GLU A 238 11.38 23.31 25.41
C GLU A 238 9.87 23.31 25.75
N ASN A 239 9.07 24.08 25.01
CA ASN A 239 7.60 24.04 25.14
C ASN A 239 6.99 22.67 24.74
N ARG A 240 7.52 22.01 23.70
CA ARG A 240 7.02 20.68 23.27
C ARG A 240 7.42 19.57 24.22
N ASP A 241 8.59 19.65 24.84
CA ASP A 241 9.01 18.68 25.86
C ASP A 241 8.12 18.78 27.12
N ALA A 242 7.70 19.98 27.51
CA ALA A 242 6.72 20.17 28.57
C ALA A 242 5.34 19.53 28.25
N ASP A 243 4.86 19.65 27.01
CA ASP A 243 3.64 18.99 26.54
C ASP A 243 3.77 17.45 26.55
N ILE A 244 4.92 16.92 26.11
CA ILE A 244 5.21 15.48 26.11
C ILE A 244 5.19 14.91 27.53
N GLU A 245 5.77 15.61 28.50
CA GLU A 245 5.79 15.15 29.89
C GLU A 245 4.38 15.18 30.51
N SER A 246 3.56 16.20 30.19
CA SER A 246 2.14 16.23 30.56
C SER A 246 1.34 15.06 29.96
N LEU A 247 1.66 14.62 28.74
CA LEU A 247 1.03 13.45 28.12
C LEU A 247 1.50 12.13 28.74
N ARG A 248 2.78 12.02 29.10
CA ARG A 248 3.32 10.85 29.82
C ARG A 248 2.66 10.65 31.17
N GLU A 249 2.46 11.71 31.94
CA GLU A 249 1.75 11.66 33.23
C GLU A 249 0.30 11.16 33.06
N LYS A 250 -0.41 11.65 32.04
CA LYS A 250 -1.77 11.18 31.69
C LYS A 250 -1.78 9.69 31.30
N CYS A 251 -0.79 9.23 30.54
CA CYS A 251 -0.66 7.81 30.18
C CYS A 251 -0.36 6.91 31.40
N ALA A 252 0.52 7.35 32.31
CA ALA A 252 0.82 6.63 33.54
C ALA A 252 -0.42 6.47 34.44
N ASN A 253 -1.23 7.53 34.55
CA ASN A 253 -2.49 7.51 35.30
C ASN A 253 -3.54 6.55 34.68
N LEU A 254 -3.61 6.47 33.35
CA LEU A 254 -4.46 5.48 32.67
C LEU A 254 -3.96 4.05 32.86
N GLU A 255 -2.65 3.80 32.83
CA GLU A 255 -2.09 2.48 33.13
C GLU A 255 -2.35 2.02 34.56
N ALA A 256 -2.29 2.93 35.53
CA ALA A 256 -2.64 2.63 36.92
C ALA A 256 -4.11 2.18 37.04
N SER A 257 -5.03 2.93 36.44
CA SER A 257 -6.46 2.58 36.40
C SER A 257 -6.73 1.22 35.73
N VAL A 258 -6.03 0.89 34.65
CA VAL A 258 -6.13 -0.42 33.98
C VAL A 258 -5.55 -1.57 34.84
N LYS A 259 -4.53 -1.31 35.67
CA LYS A 259 -3.97 -2.32 36.60
C LYS A 259 -4.92 -2.59 37.77
N GLU A 260 -5.63 -1.58 38.26
CA GLU A 260 -6.69 -1.73 39.27
C GLU A 260 -7.90 -2.53 38.73
N SER A 261 -8.32 -2.24 37.49
CA SER A 261 -9.38 -2.99 36.80
C SER A 261 -9.10 -4.50 36.67
N LYS A 262 -7.83 -4.92 36.60
CA LYS A 262 -7.45 -6.35 36.46
C LYS A 262 -7.54 -7.16 37.76
N HIS A 263 -7.87 -6.55 38.89
CA HIS A 263 -8.01 -7.29 40.17
C HIS A 263 -9.42 -7.81 40.47
N SER A 264 -10.45 -7.44 39.71
CA SER A 264 -11.82 -7.95 39.90
C SER A 264 -12.08 -9.33 39.24
N ASP A 265 -11.41 -9.65 38.13
CA ASP A 265 -11.72 -10.85 37.33
C ASP A 265 -10.87 -12.08 37.68
N LYS A 266 -11.14 -12.65 38.87
CA LYS A 266 -10.66 -13.99 39.26
C LYS A 266 -11.80 -15.01 39.35
N ARG A 267 -12.56 -15.21 38.26
CA ARG A 267 -13.61 -16.26 38.23
C ARG A 267 -14.01 -16.80 36.84
N THR A 268 -13.05 -17.19 35.99
CA THR A 268 -13.31 -18.05 34.82
C THR A 268 -12.06 -18.81 34.37
N LYS A 269 -11.89 -20.05 34.88
CA LYS A 269 -11.03 -21.08 34.28
C LYS A 269 -11.91 -22.32 34.07
N GLY A 270 -12.29 -22.60 32.82
CA GLY A 270 -13.20 -23.70 32.49
C GLY A 270 -13.23 -24.10 31.01
N ASP A 271 -13.42 -23.15 30.08
CA ASP A 271 -13.99 -23.47 28.76
C ASP A 271 -13.01 -23.53 27.56
N MET A 272 -11.76 -23.95 27.76
CA MET A 272 -10.77 -24.12 26.67
C MET A 272 -10.60 -25.57 26.19
N ALA A 273 -11.64 -26.40 26.31
CA ALA A 273 -11.57 -27.86 26.07
C ALA A 273 -12.32 -28.38 24.83
N ASN A 274 -12.94 -27.52 24.01
CA ASN A 274 -13.89 -27.96 22.96
C ASN A 274 -13.56 -27.56 21.50
N ASN A 275 -12.29 -27.30 21.18
CA ASN A 275 -11.86 -27.20 19.78
C ASN A 275 -11.74 -28.60 19.17
N ARG A 276 -12.83 -29.06 18.53
CA ARG A 276 -12.86 -30.32 17.75
C ARG A 276 -12.01 -30.21 16.48
N LEU A 277 -10.70 -30.48 16.61
CA LEU A 277 -9.85 -30.78 15.45
C LEU A 277 -10.47 -31.92 14.63
N ILE A 278 -10.45 -31.81 13.30
CA ILE A 278 -10.89 -32.87 12.40
C ILE A 278 -9.76 -33.88 12.26
N GLY A 279 -9.85 -34.98 13.00
CA GLY A 279 -8.89 -36.08 12.98
C GLY A 279 -8.69 -36.70 14.36
N PRO A 280 -7.74 -37.65 14.51
CA PRO A 280 -7.35 -38.15 15.83
C PRO A 280 -6.89 -37.01 16.74
N SER A 281 -7.27 -37.09 18.03
CA SER A 281 -6.75 -36.22 19.08
C SER A 281 -5.22 -36.32 19.14
N LEU A 282 -4.56 -35.23 19.53
CA LEU A 282 -3.12 -35.29 19.80
C LEU A 282 -2.84 -36.35 20.89
N PRO A 283 -1.78 -37.17 20.76
CA PRO A 283 -1.37 -38.12 21.77
C PRO A 283 -1.23 -37.47 23.16
N PRO A 284 -1.66 -38.14 24.25
CA PRO A 284 -1.70 -37.53 25.59
C PRO A 284 -0.36 -36.94 26.04
N TRP A 285 0.75 -37.58 25.64
CA TRP A 285 2.12 -37.14 25.97
C TRP A 285 2.52 -35.79 25.34
N ILE A 286 1.76 -35.27 24.38
CA ILE A 286 1.91 -33.92 23.82
C ILE A 286 1.07 -32.88 24.58
N LEU A 287 -0.06 -33.31 25.14
CA LEU A 287 -1.00 -32.44 25.87
C LEU A 287 -0.59 -32.25 27.34
N GLU A 288 0.27 -33.11 27.87
CA GLU A 288 0.91 -32.93 29.17
C GLU A 288 2.03 -31.87 29.10
N GLU A 289 1.74 -30.62 29.46
CA GLU A 289 2.75 -29.59 29.73
C GLU A 289 3.60 -29.93 30.97
N LYS A 290 4.43 -30.97 30.87
CA LYS A 290 5.54 -31.19 31.79
C LYS A 290 6.68 -30.26 31.37
N LYS A 291 6.91 -29.21 32.14
CA LYS A 291 8.16 -28.44 32.05
C LYS A 291 9.33 -29.44 32.14
N PRO A 292 10.33 -29.38 31.24
CA PRO A 292 11.47 -30.27 31.31
C PRO A 292 12.18 -30.04 32.64
N ASP A 293 12.14 -31.03 33.52
CA ASP A 293 12.81 -30.98 34.81
C ASP A 293 14.33 -31.09 34.56
N PRO A 294 15.15 -30.10 34.95
CA PRO A 294 16.60 -30.15 34.71
C PRO A 294 17.26 -31.44 35.24
N SER A 295 16.67 -32.06 36.25
CA SER A 295 17.14 -33.32 36.82
C SER A 295 17.01 -34.53 35.87
N GLU A 296 16.15 -34.50 34.85
CA GLU A 296 16.02 -35.62 33.89
C GLU A 296 17.25 -35.74 32.97
N ILE A 297 17.82 -34.62 32.53
CA ILE A 297 19.03 -34.61 31.69
C ILE A 297 20.22 -35.17 32.50
N GLU A 298 20.33 -34.78 33.77
CA GLU A 298 21.38 -35.23 34.67
C GLU A 298 21.25 -36.73 35.03
N LYS A 299 20.01 -37.24 35.16
CA LYS A 299 19.72 -38.67 35.29
C LYS A 299 20.06 -39.47 34.03
N LEU A 300 19.77 -38.94 32.85
CA LEU A 300 20.10 -39.58 31.57
C LEU A 300 21.62 -39.63 31.33
N ASN A 301 22.37 -38.60 31.74
CA ASN A 301 23.82 -38.56 31.61
C ASN A 301 24.54 -39.61 32.48
N ASN A 302 23.87 -40.12 33.52
CA ASN A 302 24.35 -41.18 34.41
C ASN A 302 23.64 -42.54 34.17
N ALA A 303 22.80 -42.65 33.14
CA ALA A 303 22.04 -43.87 32.83
C ALA A 303 22.92 -44.89 32.08
N ASP A 304 22.62 -46.17 32.26
CA ASP A 304 23.34 -47.25 31.60
C ASP A 304 22.96 -47.36 30.09
N PRO A 305 23.83 -47.94 29.24
CA PRO A 305 23.57 -48.04 27.81
C PRO A 305 22.34 -48.87 27.41
N ALA A 306 21.76 -49.71 28.28
CA ALA A 306 20.49 -50.38 27.97
C ALA A 306 19.30 -49.44 28.18
N THR A 307 19.27 -48.68 29.28
CA THR A 307 18.24 -47.67 29.56
C THR A 307 18.21 -46.57 28.49
N LEU A 308 19.37 -46.08 28.05
CA LEU A 308 19.45 -45.11 26.95
C LEU A 308 18.88 -45.66 25.63
N ARG A 309 19.18 -46.92 25.28
CA ARG A 309 18.62 -47.56 24.08
C ARG A 309 17.11 -47.78 24.18
N ALA A 310 16.59 -48.16 25.34
CA ALA A 310 15.15 -48.24 25.58
C ALA A 310 14.46 -46.88 25.42
N ARG A 311 15.09 -45.79 25.90
CA ARG A 311 14.56 -44.43 25.74
C ARG A 311 14.62 -43.93 24.30
N VAL A 312 15.66 -44.27 23.54
CA VAL A 312 15.72 -43.97 22.09
C VAL A 312 14.59 -44.68 21.35
N LEU A 313 14.34 -45.97 21.60
CA LEU A 313 13.23 -46.71 21.00
C LEU A 313 11.84 -46.12 21.36
N ASP A 314 11.64 -45.66 22.60
CA ASP A 314 10.42 -44.94 23.02
C ASP A 314 10.23 -43.61 22.26
N LEU A 315 11.33 -42.86 22.05
CA LEU A 315 11.30 -41.62 21.28
C LEU A 315 11.11 -41.85 19.76
N GLU A 316 11.74 -42.87 19.19
CA GLU A 316 11.54 -43.30 17.80
C GLU A 316 10.08 -43.72 17.55
N GLY A 317 9.47 -44.45 18.49
CA GLY A 317 8.04 -44.79 18.47
C GLY A 317 7.14 -43.55 18.47
N LYS A 318 7.43 -42.56 19.31
CA LYS A 318 6.72 -41.28 19.38
C LYS A 318 6.87 -40.43 18.12
N VAL A 319 8.06 -40.41 17.52
CA VAL A 319 8.30 -39.75 16.22
C VAL A 319 7.52 -40.47 15.11
N HIS A 320 7.43 -41.80 15.15
CA HIS A 320 6.63 -42.56 14.18
C HIS A 320 5.13 -42.28 14.31
N GLU A 321 4.59 -42.24 15.54
CA GLU A 321 3.20 -41.85 15.83
C GLU A 321 2.89 -40.43 15.31
N LEU A 322 3.79 -39.47 15.56
CA LEU A 322 3.69 -38.11 15.06
C LEU A 322 3.66 -38.05 13.52
N ASN A 323 4.54 -38.78 12.84
CA ASN A 323 4.59 -38.80 11.38
C ASN A 323 3.30 -39.37 10.77
N GLN A 324 2.75 -40.45 11.33
CA GLN A 324 1.46 -40.99 10.87
C GLN A 324 0.32 -39.96 11.01
N LEU A 325 0.28 -39.22 12.12
CA LEU A 325 -0.71 -38.16 12.36
C LEU A 325 -0.53 -36.97 11.41
N LEU A 326 0.71 -36.63 11.07
CA LEU A 326 1.05 -35.57 10.12
C LEU A 326 0.56 -35.94 8.72
N THR A 327 0.93 -37.10 8.19
CA THR A 327 0.47 -37.59 6.88
C THR A 327 -1.06 -37.69 6.79
N TYR A 328 -1.73 -38.20 7.85
CA TYR A 328 -3.20 -38.23 7.89
C TYR A 328 -3.81 -36.82 7.79
N ARG A 329 -3.21 -35.82 8.45
CA ARG A 329 -3.69 -34.43 8.40
C ARG A 329 -3.44 -33.78 7.04
N GLU A 330 -2.32 -34.08 6.39
CA GLU A 330 -2.05 -33.63 5.01
C GLU A 330 -3.11 -34.16 4.02
N ASP A 331 -3.43 -35.46 4.08
CA ASP A 331 -4.49 -36.07 3.27
C ASP A 331 -5.87 -35.44 3.51
N VAL A 332 -6.20 -35.13 4.78
CA VAL A 332 -7.44 -34.44 5.14
C VAL A 332 -7.46 -33.01 4.61
N ILE A 333 -6.35 -32.27 4.71
CA ILE A 333 -6.20 -30.91 4.16
C ILE A 333 -6.36 -30.92 2.64
N LEU A 334 -5.73 -31.85 1.93
CA LEU A 334 -5.86 -32.01 0.48
C LEU A 334 -7.30 -32.31 0.07
N ARG A 335 -8.00 -33.16 0.82
CA ARG A 335 -9.42 -33.49 0.58
C ARG A 335 -10.33 -32.29 0.82
N ILE A 336 -10.12 -31.55 1.90
CA ILE A 336 -10.83 -30.30 2.21
C ILE A 336 -10.59 -29.26 1.10
N TYR A 337 -9.35 -29.11 0.64
CA TYR A 337 -8.99 -28.19 -0.45
C TYR A 337 -9.72 -28.53 -1.77
N GLN A 338 -9.74 -29.81 -2.16
CA GLN A 338 -10.51 -30.27 -3.33
C GLN A 338 -12.02 -30.03 -3.18
N GLU A 339 -12.56 -30.14 -1.97
CA GLU A 339 -13.98 -29.93 -1.71
C GLU A 339 -14.37 -28.44 -1.68
N ILE A 340 -13.48 -27.57 -1.18
CA ILE A 340 -13.60 -26.11 -1.30
C ILE A 340 -13.61 -25.72 -2.79
N GLN A 341 -12.68 -26.24 -3.60
CA GLN A 341 -12.60 -25.92 -5.03
C GLN A 341 -13.88 -26.34 -5.78
N LYS A 342 -14.45 -27.52 -5.44
CA LYS A 342 -15.74 -27.98 -5.99
C LYS A 342 -16.93 -27.12 -5.55
N LYS A 343 -16.90 -26.54 -4.34
CA LYS A 343 -17.95 -25.63 -3.87
C LYS A 343 -17.84 -24.24 -4.51
N ALA A 344 -16.61 -23.73 -4.68
CA ALA A 344 -16.36 -22.46 -5.35
C ALA A 344 -16.89 -22.46 -6.80
N SER A 345 -16.59 -23.49 -7.60
CA SER A 345 -17.08 -23.57 -8.98
C SER A 345 -18.61 -23.70 -9.09
N ARG A 346 -19.27 -24.29 -8.09
CA ARG A 346 -20.74 -24.32 -8.01
C ARG A 346 -21.35 -22.97 -7.63
N LEU A 347 -20.68 -22.22 -6.76
CA LEU A 347 -21.11 -20.87 -6.37
C LEU A 347 -21.05 -19.94 -7.58
N GLU A 348 -19.93 -19.92 -8.30
CA GLU A 348 -19.73 -19.11 -9.52
C GLU A 348 -20.83 -19.38 -10.57
N ALA A 349 -21.15 -20.66 -10.83
CA ALA A 349 -22.24 -21.04 -11.72
C ALA A 349 -23.61 -20.49 -11.27
N ALA A 350 -23.91 -20.55 -9.97
CA ALA A 350 -25.15 -20.00 -9.40
C ALA A 350 -25.21 -18.46 -9.45
N GLU A 351 -24.07 -17.77 -9.37
CA GLU A 351 -24.02 -16.30 -9.51
C GLU A 351 -24.24 -15.85 -10.95
N VAL A 352 -23.75 -16.61 -11.94
CA VAL A 352 -24.05 -16.41 -13.37
C VAL A 352 -25.55 -16.63 -13.63
N GLU A 353 -26.15 -17.69 -13.08
CA GLU A 353 -27.59 -17.95 -13.20
C GLU A 353 -28.43 -16.83 -12.56
N ARG A 354 -28.08 -16.39 -11.34
CA ARG A 354 -28.69 -15.25 -10.65
C ARG A 354 -28.64 -13.98 -11.49
N SER A 355 -27.51 -13.72 -12.15
CA SER A 355 -27.31 -12.55 -13.01
C SER A 355 -28.15 -12.62 -14.29
N SER A 356 -28.24 -13.80 -14.91
CA SER A 356 -29.12 -14.06 -16.07
C SER A 356 -30.60 -13.84 -15.72
N LEU A 357 -31.07 -14.39 -14.59
CA LEU A 357 -32.45 -14.19 -14.12
C LEU A 357 -32.74 -12.71 -13.79
N SER A 358 -31.78 -11.99 -13.20
CA SER A 358 -31.90 -10.55 -12.94
C SER A 358 -32.04 -9.72 -14.23
N ALA A 359 -31.28 -10.08 -15.27
CA ALA A 359 -31.40 -9.46 -16.59
C ALA A 359 -32.77 -9.74 -17.23
N GLN A 360 -33.26 -10.99 -17.18
CA GLN A 360 -34.59 -11.36 -17.67
C GLN A 360 -35.72 -10.59 -16.94
N VAL A 361 -35.66 -10.51 -15.60
CA VAL A 361 -36.61 -9.71 -14.81
C VAL A 361 -36.56 -8.22 -15.19
N SER A 362 -35.37 -7.70 -15.51
CA SER A 362 -35.19 -6.30 -15.92
C SER A 362 -35.76 -6.02 -17.32
N ILE A 363 -35.68 -6.99 -18.24
CA ILE A 363 -36.33 -6.93 -19.56
C ILE A 363 -37.85 -6.96 -19.40
N LEU A 364 -38.39 -7.94 -18.67
CA LEU A 364 -39.84 -8.06 -18.42
C LEU A 364 -40.44 -6.84 -17.72
N LYS A 365 -39.70 -6.21 -16.79
CA LYS A 365 -40.10 -4.93 -16.17
C LYS A 365 -40.19 -3.78 -17.19
N ARG A 366 -39.27 -3.73 -18.16
CA ARG A 366 -39.26 -2.72 -19.22
C ARG A 366 -40.42 -2.92 -20.19
N GLU A 367 -40.68 -4.16 -20.59
CA GLU A 367 -41.83 -4.54 -21.43
C GLU A 367 -43.17 -4.24 -20.73
N LEU A 368 -43.27 -4.51 -19.42
CA LEU A 368 -44.43 -4.13 -18.60
C LEU A 368 -44.61 -2.61 -18.48
N ALA A 369 -43.53 -1.82 -18.54
CA ALA A 369 -43.62 -0.37 -18.55
C ALA A 369 -44.12 0.13 -19.91
N THR A 370 -43.55 -0.34 -21.03
CA THR A 370 -44.00 0.05 -22.38
C THR A 370 -45.45 -0.36 -22.63
N LEU A 371 -45.89 -1.54 -22.16
CA LEU A 371 -47.30 -1.95 -22.26
C LEU A 371 -48.26 -1.10 -21.42
N ARG A 372 -47.79 -0.46 -20.33
CA ARG A 372 -48.60 0.52 -19.56
C ARG A 372 -48.67 1.86 -20.27
N GLU A 373 -47.60 2.29 -20.93
CA GLU A 373 -47.54 3.54 -21.68
C GLU A 373 -48.39 3.46 -22.96
N ASP A 374 -48.30 2.37 -23.74
CA ASP A 374 -49.15 2.13 -24.91
C ASP A 374 -50.64 1.97 -24.54
N GLY A 375 -50.94 1.43 -23.36
CA GLY A 375 -52.31 1.30 -22.84
C GLY A 375 -53.02 2.63 -22.58
N GLY A 376 -52.30 3.76 -22.52
CA GLY A 376 -52.87 5.07 -22.24
C GLY A 376 -53.50 5.79 -23.45
N LEU A 377 -53.25 5.34 -24.69
CA LEU A 377 -53.51 6.14 -25.90
C LEU A 377 -54.56 5.57 -26.87
N ARG A 378 -55.24 4.46 -26.56
CA ARG A 378 -56.35 3.95 -27.38
C ARG A 378 -57.60 3.60 -26.57
N GLY A 379 -58.43 4.61 -26.35
CA GLY A 379 -59.85 4.40 -26.06
C GLY A 379 -60.63 4.01 -27.32
N GLY A 380 -61.48 2.98 -27.22
CA GLY A 380 -62.57 2.70 -28.17
C GLY A 380 -62.30 1.63 -29.23
N GLY A 381 -63.08 0.53 -29.18
CA GLY A 381 -63.14 -0.49 -30.24
C GLY A 381 -63.66 -1.83 -29.73
N ARG A 382 -64.80 -2.31 -30.25
CA ARG A 382 -65.41 -3.60 -29.85
C ARG A 382 -64.98 -4.76 -30.78
N ARG A 383 -64.86 -5.96 -30.18
CA ARG A 383 -65.01 -7.33 -30.75
C ARG A 383 -63.99 -7.83 -31.79
N TYR A 384 -63.07 -8.67 -31.31
CA TYR A 384 -62.72 -10.01 -31.83
C TYR A 384 -61.85 -10.66 -30.72
N ASP A 385 -62.45 -11.20 -29.67
CA ASP A 385 -62.82 -12.62 -29.49
C ASP A 385 -61.60 -13.56 -29.32
N GLY A 386 -61.45 -14.10 -28.09
CA GLY A 386 -60.34 -14.95 -27.65
C GLY A 386 -59.05 -14.21 -27.24
N TYR A 387 -58.52 -14.49 -26.05
CA TYR A 387 -57.07 -14.39 -25.87
C TYR A 387 -56.43 -15.68 -26.45
N PRO A 388 -55.15 -15.66 -26.88
CA PRO A 388 -54.45 -16.88 -27.26
C PRO A 388 -54.60 -17.99 -26.20
N PRO A 389 -54.78 -19.28 -26.59
CA PRO A 389 -55.09 -20.35 -25.64
C PRO A 389 -54.11 -20.46 -24.46
N GLU A 390 -52.84 -20.15 -24.69
CA GLU A 390 -51.78 -20.13 -23.68
C GLU A 390 -52.05 -19.06 -22.59
N ILE A 391 -52.59 -17.90 -23.00
CA ILE A 391 -52.97 -16.81 -22.11
C ILE A 391 -54.27 -17.16 -21.37
N GLU A 392 -55.24 -17.83 -22.01
CA GLU A 392 -56.46 -18.29 -21.32
C GLU A 392 -56.15 -19.39 -20.28
N ILE A 393 -55.28 -20.34 -20.62
CA ILE A 393 -54.76 -21.35 -19.68
C ILE A 393 -54.03 -20.69 -18.51
N GLU A 394 -53.18 -19.69 -18.76
CA GLU A 394 -52.47 -18.99 -17.68
C GLU A 394 -53.41 -18.12 -16.83
N ILE A 395 -54.40 -17.46 -17.42
CA ILE A 395 -55.45 -16.72 -16.70
C ILE A 395 -56.22 -17.68 -15.78
N GLU A 396 -56.64 -18.85 -16.26
CA GLU A 396 -57.39 -19.82 -15.46
C GLU A 396 -56.51 -20.48 -14.38
N ARG A 397 -55.23 -20.71 -14.68
CA ARG A 397 -54.22 -21.13 -13.69
C ARG A 397 -54.02 -20.08 -12.59
N LEU A 398 -53.98 -18.79 -12.94
CA LEU A 398 -53.84 -17.68 -12.00
C LEU A 398 -55.12 -17.47 -11.18
N ARG A 399 -56.31 -17.65 -11.77
CA ARG A 399 -57.58 -17.70 -11.02
C ARG A 399 -57.59 -18.84 -10.01
N GLY A 400 -57.25 -20.07 -10.44
CA GLY A 400 -57.12 -21.20 -9.54
C GLY A 400 -56.05 -21.04 -8.46
N LYS A 401 -54.98 -20.25 -8.71
CA LYS A 401 -54.01 -19.87 -7.65
C LYS A 401 -54.62 -18.86 -6.68
N ARG A 402 -55.22 -17.78 -7.18
CA ARG A 402 -55.93 -16.75 -6.40
C ARG A 402 -56.99 -17.38 -5.49
N ASP A 403 -57.76 -18.33 -6.00
CA ASP A 403 -58.88 -18.93 -5.25
C ASP A 403 -58.38 -19.88 -4.15
N ARG A 404 -57.30 -20.64 -4.40
CA ARG A 404 -56.61 -21.40 -3.34
C ARG A 404 -56.02 -20.48 -2.27
N GLU A 405 -55.44 -19.36 -2.68
CA GLU A 405 -54.84 -18.38 -1.76
C GLU A 405 -55.90 -17.64 -0.94
N TYR A 406 -57.03 -17.29 -1.54
CA TYR A 406 -58.20 -16.76 -0.83
C TYR A 406 -58.71 -17.76 0.22
N GLN A 407 -58.81 -19.05 -0.12
CA GLN A 407 -59.20 -20.09 0.83
C GLN A 407 -58.15 -20.32 1.93
N ARG A 408 -56.85 -20.15 1.66
CA ARG A 408 -55.82 -20.15 2.72
C ARG A 408 -56.00 -18.96 3.66
N ARG A 409 -56.13 -17.76 3.09
CA ARG A 409 -56.33 -16.52 3.85
C ARG A 409 -57.55 -16.62 4.76
N LYS A 410 -58.67 -17.14 4.25
CA LYS A 410 -59.90 -17.36 5.01
C LYS A 410 -59.76 -18.37 6.15
N ARG A 411 -58.91 -19.40 6.02
CA ARG A 411 -58.61 -20.31 7.15
C ARG A 411 -57.73 -19.63 8.20
N ALA A 412 -56.67 -18.95 7.77
CA ALA A 412 -55.80 -18.20 8.68
C ALA A 412 -56.56 -17.07 9.42
N GLU A 413 -57.53 -16.44 8.77
CA GLU A 413 -58.44 -15.45 9.37
C GLU A 413 -59.33 -16.10 10.45
N ALA A 414 -59.94 -17.25 10.16
CA ALA A 414 -60.71 -18.01 11.16
C ALA A 414 -59.84 -18.54 12.33
N GLU A 415 -58.61 -18.98 12.06
CA GLU A 415 -57.63 -19.40 13.08
C GLU A 415 -57.22 -18.21 13.98
N MET A 416 -57.11 -17.00 13.43
CA MET A 416 -56.89 -15.79 14.24
C MET A 416 -58.12 -15.41 15.08
N ASP A 417 -59.33 -15.51 14.51
CA ASP A 417 -60.58 -15.27 15.26
C ASP A 417 -60.71 -16.26 16.44
N GLU A 418 -60.39 -17.55 16.23
CA GLU A 418 -60.36 -18.57 17.28
C GLU A 418 -59.31 -18.24 18.37
N MET A 419 -58.09 -17.87 17.98
CA MET A 419 -57.07 -17.44 18.96
C MET A 419 -57.44 -16.13 19.68
N GLU A 420 -58.19 -15.21 19.08
CA GLU A 420 -58.68 -14.01 19.76
C GLU A 420 -59.78 -14.36 20.79
N VAL A 421 -60.64 -15.35 20.50
CA VAL A 421 -61.57 -15.91 21.48
C VAL A 421 -60.81 -16.58 22.65
N GLU A 422 -59.83 -17.44 22.37
CA GLU A 422 -59.00 -18.06 23.42
C GLU A 422 -58.26 -17.01 24.26
N LEU A 423 -57.69 -15.98 23.64
CA LEU A 423 -57.03 -14.87 24.33
C LEU A 423 -57.99 -14.12 25.25
N ASN A 424 -59.23 -13.90 24.83
CA ASN A 424 -60.25 -13.24 25.65
C ASN A 424 -60.75 -14.14 26.78
N GLU A 425 -60.86 -15.46 26.57
CA GLU A 425 -61.10 -16.41 27.67
C GLU A 425 -59.95 -16.41 28.70
N VAL A 426 -58.69 -16.36 28.24
CA VAL A 426 -57.52 -16.29 29.13
C VAL A 426 -57.52 -14.99 29.94
N LYS A 427 -57.86 -13.85 29.31
CA LYS A 427 -58.03 -12.57 30.03
C LYS A 427 -59.13 -12.63 31.08
N GLU A 428 -60.30 -13.21 30.76
CA GLU A 428 -61.39 -13.37 31.73
C GLU A 428 -61.03 -14.36 32.87
N LYS A 429 -60.30 -15.45 32.57
CA LYS A 429 -59.75 -16.34 33.60
C LYS A 429 -58.73 -15.62 34.49
N MET A 430 -57.85 -14.82 33.91
CA MET A 430 -56.84 -14.04 34.64
C MET A 430 -57.50 -12.96 35.52
N LYS A 431 -58.50 -12.24 34.99
CA LYS A 431 -59.30 -11.27 35.73
C LYS A 431 -60.08 -11.92 36.89
N LYS A 432 -60.65 -13.11 36.71
CA LYS A 432 -61.25 -13.87 37.82
C LYS A 432 -60.25 -14.23 38.90
N VAL A 433 -59.03 -14.65 38.54
CA VAL A 433 -57.96 -14.90 39.50
C VAL A 433 -57.54 -13.60 40.21
N GLU A 434 -57.51 -12.46 39.52
CA GLU A 434 -57.27 -11.14 40.14
C GLU A 434 -58.40 -10.72 41.10
N GLU A 435 -59.66 -10.99 40.75
CA GLU A 435 -60.84 -10.76 41.60
C GLU A 435 -60.85 -11.69 42.82
N GLU A 436 -60.55 -12.99 42.66
CA GLU A 436 -60.37 -13.96 43.75
C GLU A 436 -59.21 -13.55 44.69
N LEU A 437 -58.09 -13.08 44.14
CA LEU A 437 -56.98 -12.54 44.93
C LEU A 437 -57.36 -11.25 45.67
N ALA A 438 -58.21 -10.40 45.09
CA ALA A 438 -58.75 -9.21 45.74
C ALA A 438 -59.77 -9.54 46.84
N GLU A 439 -60.57 -10.60 46.71
CA GLU A 439 -61.41 -11.12 47.79
C GLU A 439 -60.57 -11.70 48.94
N ILE A 440 -59.52 -12.47 48.62
CA ILE A 440 -58.55 -12.97 49.61
C ILE A 440 -57.85 -11.80 50.34
N ALA A 441 -57.55 -10.70 49.65
CA ALA A 441 -56.97 -9.50 50.25
C ALA A 441 -57.94 -8.73 51.17
N ASN A 442 -59.25 -8.88 50.97
CA ASN A 442 -60.32 -8.25 51.76
C ASN A 442 -60.88 -9.16 52.88
N ALA A 443 -60.43 -10.41 52.98
CA ALA A 443 -60.73 -11.26 54.11
C ALA A 443 -60.25 -10.62 55.44
N PRO A 444 -60.98 -10.78 56.56
CA PRO A 444 -60.60 -10.16 57.82
C PRO A 444 -59.23 -10.67 58.26
N LYS A 445 -58.25 -9.75 58.30
CA LYS A 445 -56.84 -10.07 58.53
C LYS A 445 -56.68 -10.92 59.81
N PRO A 446 -56.05 -12.11 59.74
CA PRO A 446 -55.67 -12.82 60.96
C PRO A 446 -54.73 -11.93 61.78
N VAL A 447 -54.83 -12.03 63.10
CA VAL A 447 -54.04 -11.24 64.04
C VAL A 447 -52.56 -11.38 63.69
N ILE A 448 -51.95 -10.26 63.27
CA ILE A 448 -50.52 -10.20 62.96
C ILE A 448 -49.77 -10.46 64.27
N HIS A 449 -49.36 -11.70 64.45
CA HIS A 449 -48.28 -12.04 65.38
C HIS A 449 -47.05 -11.28 64.86
N SER A 450 -46.31 -10.65 65.77
CA SER A 450 -45.17 -9.81 65.41
C SER A 450 -44.19 -10.58 64.54
N GLY A 451 -44.23 -10.33 63.22
CA GLY A 451 -43.40 -11.01 62.24
C GLY A 451 -41.92 -10.91 62.63
N ASP A 452 -41.23 -12.04 62.52
CA ASP A 452 -39.88 -12.25 63.03
C ASP A 452 -38.96 -11.08 62.60
N PRO A 453 -38.20 -10.45 63.52
CA PRO A 453 -37.21 -9.45 63.17
C PRO A 453 -36.27 -9.88 62.04
N ALA A 454 -35.98 -11.18 61.90
CA ALA A 454 -35.20 -11.74 60.80
C ALA A 454 -35.84 -11.51 59.42
N ASP A 455 -37.15 -11.70 59.27
CA ASP A 455 -37.84 -11.49 57.99
C ASP A 455 -37.89 -10.01 57.60
N LYS A 456 -38.07 -9.13 58.58
CA LYS A 456 -38.00 -7.67 58.34
C LYS A 456 -36.60 -7.23 57.91
N ALA A 457 -35.55 -7.73 58.58
CA ALA A 457 -34.16 -7.47 58.20
C ALA A 457 -33.90 -7.95 56.76
N ARG A 458 -34.31 -9.17 56.43
CA ARG A 458 -34.15 -9.77 55.09
C ARG A 458 -34.92 -8.99 54.00
N ILE A 459 -36.11 -8.48 54.30
CA ILE A 459 -36.84 -7.60 53.37
C ILE A 459 -36.05 -6.30 53.14
N THR A 460 -35.49 -5.69 54.18
CA THR A 460 -34.67 -4.48 54.01
C THR A 460 -33.37 -4.72 53.25
N GLU A 461 -32.71 -5.87 53.45
CA GLU A 461 -31.52 -6.28 52.68
C GLU A 461 -31.85 -6.53 51.20
N LEU A 462 -32.98 -7.17 50.91
CA LEU A 462 -33.43 -7.36 49.52
C LEU A 462 -33.81 -6.02 48.86
N GLN A 463 -34.39 -5.07 49.61
CA GLN A 463 -34.68 -3.73 49.10
C GLN A 463 -33.42 -2.92 48.80
N THR A 464 -32.40 -2.97 49.66
CA THR A 464 -31.11 -2.31 49.38
C THR A 464 -30.39 -2.96 48.20
N ALA A 465 -30.37 -4.29 48.11
CA ALA A 465 -29.81 -5.02 46.95
C ALA A 465 -30.52 -4.65 45.63
N VAL A 466 -31.86 -4.59 45.61
CA VAL A 466 -32.63 -4.18 44.41
C VAL A 466 -32.35 -2.73 44.03
N ASN A 467 -32.19 -1.83 45.01
CA ASN A 467 -31.85 -0.43 44.72
C ASN A 467 -30.41 -0.28 44.19
N GLN A 468 -29.45 -1.04 44.71
CA GLN A 468 -28.09 -1.06 44.16
C GLN A 468 -28.08 -1.57 42.71
N LEU A 469 -28.76 -2.70 42.42
CA LEU A 469 -28.87 -3.25 41.07
C LEU A 469 -29.55 -2.29 40.07
N ARG A 470 -30.42 -1.38 40.54
CA ARG A 470 -31.00 -0.32 39.69
C ARG A 470 -29.97 0.76 39.36
N LEU A 471 -29.19 1.22 40.33
CA LEU A 471 -28.11 2.20 40.12
C LEU A 471 -27.03 1.64 39.19
N ASP A 472 -26.63 0.38 39.39
CA ASP A 472 -25.64 -0.31 38.55
C ASP A 472 -26.14 -0.46 37.10
N ASN A 473 -27.43 -0.77 36.90
CA ASN A 473 -28.02 -0.82 35.55
C ASN A 473 -28.06 0.54 34.87
N GLU A 474 -28.34 1.61 35.61
CA GLU A 474 -28.39 2.96 35.04
C GLU A 474 -26.98 3.46 34.67
N ALA A 475 -25.97 3.17 35.50
CA ALA A 475 -24.57 3.40 35.16
C ALA A 475 -24.16 2.63 33.88
N LYS A 476 -24.53 1.34 33.77
CA LYS A 476 -24.25 0.53 32.57
C LYS A 476 -25.00 1.02 31.33
N ARG A 477 -26.17 1.64 31.49
CA ARG A 477 -26.88 2.32 30.39
C ARG A 477 -26.15 3.58 29.92
N SER A 478 -25.63 4.39 30.85
CA SER A 478 -24.79 5.55 30.51
C SER A 478 -23.52 5.13 29.77
N GLU A 479 -22.81 4.11 30.26
CA GLU A 479 -21.64 3.54 29.57
C GLU A 479 -21.98 3.06 28.15
N LEU A 480 -23.12 2.38 27.96
CA LEU A 480 -23.58 1.94 26.63
C LEU A 480 -23.96 3.10 25.70
N PHE A 481 -24.45 4.22 26.24
CA PHE A 481 -24.73 5.43 25.46
C PHE A 481 -23.42 6.08 24.97
N ASP A 482 -22.44 6.24 25.86
CA ASP A 482 -21.12 6.79 25.50
C ASP A 482 -20.39 5.92 24.48
N LEU A 483 -20.46 4.59 24.63
CA LEU A 483 -19.88 3.64 23.66
C LEU A 483 -20.56 3.71 22.29
N ARG A 484 -21.89 3.90 22.23
CA ARG A 484 -22.61 4.13 20.96
C ARG A 484 -22.19 5.45 20.32
N SER A 485 -22.14 6.54 21.09
CA SER A 485 -21.68 7.85 20.61
C SER A 485 -20.28 7.79 20.00
N ARG A 486 -19.32 7.12 20.68
CA ARG A 486 -17.97 6.88 20.15
C ARG A 486 -17.95 5.99 18.90
N PHE A 487 -18.84 5.00 18.81
CA PHE A 487 -18.96 4.16 17.62
C PHE A 487 -19.50 4.95 16.42
N ASP A 488 -20.49 5.80 16.63
CA ASP A 488 -21.06 6.67 15.59
C ASP A 488 -20.01 7.69 15.12
N GLU A 489 -19.25 8.30 16.04
CA GLU A 489 -18.11 9.19 15.71
C GLU A 489 -17.03 8.48 14.87
N LYS A 490 -16.66 7.26 15.25
CA LYS A 490 -15.67 6.45 14.49
C LYS A 490 -16.21 6.00 13.13
N SER A 491 -17.51 5.75 13.03
CA SER A 491 -18.17 5.45 11.75
C SER A 491 -18.16 6.66 10.82
N ALA A 492 -18.43 7.87 11.34
CA ALA A 492 -18.31 9.11 10.57
C ALA A 492 -16.87 9.40 10.11
N GLN A 493 -15.86 9.12 10.96
CA GLN A 493 -14.45 9.24 10.58
C GLN A 493 -14.07 8.26 9.44
N LEU A 494 -14.58 7.02 9.47
CA LEU A 494 -14.38 6.05 8.38
C LEU A 494 -15.05 6.50 7.07
N GLU A 495 -16.23 7.10 7.12
CA GLU A 495 -16.90 7.66 5.93
C GLU A 495 -16.11 8.84 5.34
N SER A 496 -15.54 9.72 6.19
CA SER A 496 -14.62 10.79 5.74
C SER A 496 -13.42 10.21 5.00
N PHE A 497 -12.68 9.28 5.62
CA PHE A 497 -11.51 8.65 5.00
C PHE A 497 -11.86 7.89 3.71
N SER A 498 -13.04 7.26 3.63
CA SER A 498 -13.57 6.64 2.39
C SER A 498 -13.77 7.68 1.28
N SER A 499 -14.27 8.88 1.61
CA SER A 499 -14.46 9.97 0.66
C SER A 499 -13.13 10.61 0.20
N GLU A 500 -12.17 10.75 1.12
CA GLU A 500 -10.82 11.24 0.84
C GLU A 500 -10.06 10.25 -0.04
N MET A 501 -10.13 8.95 0.25
CA MET A 501 -9.50 7.89 -0.53
C MET A 501 -10.01 7.88 -1.98
N LYS A 502 -11.34 7.96 -2.20
CA LYS A 502 -11.93 8.10 -3.55
C LYS A 502 -11.47 9.37 -4.26
N THR A 503 -11.14 10.43 -3.52
CA THR A 503 -10.66 11.70 -4.10
C THR A 503 -9.18 11.60 -4.48
N ARG A 504 -8.35 10.97 -3.64
CA ARG A 504 -6.95 10.63 -3.97
C ARG A 504 -6.85 9.67 -5.15
N GLU A 505 -7.74 8.68 -5.24
CA GLU A 505 -7.79 7.73 -6.35
C GLU A 505 -8.06 8.43 -7.69
N ARG A 506 -8.98 9.41 -7.73
CA ARG A 506 -9.19 10.26 -8.92
C ARG A 506 -7.94 11.06 -9.28
N GLN A 507 -7.30 11.72 -8.31
CA GLN A 507 -6.05 12.48 -8.53
C GLN A 507 -4.94 11.60 -9.13
N VAL A 508 -4.80 10.35 -8.66
CA VAL A 508 -3.82 9.39 -9.21
C VAL A 508 -4.17 9.00 -10.65
N ASN A 509 -5.45 8.78 -10.96
CA ASN A 509 -5.89 8.48 -12.33
C ASN A 509 -5.65 9.66 -13.28
N ASP A 510 -5.94 10.89 -12.84
CA ASP A 510 -5.74 12.12 -13.63
C ASP A 510 -4.24 12.34 -13.91
N LEU A 511 -3.37 12.19 -12.90
CA LEU A 511 -1.91 12.26 -13.06
C LEU A 511 -1.36 11.13 -13.97
N THR A 512 -1.97 9.94 -13.94
CA THR A 512 -1.61 8.83 -14.84
C THR A 512 -1.99 9.14 -16.29
N ALA A 513 -3.14 9.78 -16.52
CA ALA A 513 -3.56 10.26 -17.83
C ALA A 513 -2.66 11.40 -18.36
N GLU A 514 -2.20 12.30 -17.48
CA GLU A 514 -1.23 13.33 -17.86
C GLU A 514 0.14 12.71 -18.19
N LEU A 515 0.63 11.78 -17.36
CA LEU A 515 1.91 11.10 -17.59
C LEU A 515 1.92 10.36 -18.94
N THR A 516 0.88 9.58 -19.24
CA THR A 516 0.75 8.89 -20.55
C THR A 516 0.69 9.87 -21.72
N THR A 517 -0.01 11.00 -21.56
CA THR A 517 0.00 12.09 -22.55
C THR A 517 1.41 12.68 -22.75
N LYS A 518 2.16 12.93 -21.67
CA LYS A 518 3.54 13.42 -21.75
C LYS A 518 4.50 12.41 -22.37
N THR A 519 4.34 11.12 -22.09
CA THR A 519 5.12 10.04 -22.73
C THR A 519 4.89 10.03 -24.24
N THR A 520 3.64 10.10 -24.71
CA THR A 520 3.36 10.13 -26.17
C THR A 520 3.87 11.41 -26.84
N GLN A 521 3.86 12.56 -26.15
CA GLN A 521 4.48 13.79 -26.64
C GLN A 521 6.00 13.64 -26.80
N LEU A 522 6.69 13.03 -25.82
CA LEU A 522 8.13 12.76 -25.89
C LEU A 522 8.47 11.78 -27.03
N GLU A 523 7.69 10.71 -27.23
CA GLU A 523 7.88 9.80 -28.35
C GLU A 523 7.76 10.50 -29.71
N GLN A 524 6.84 11.45 -29.84
CA GLN A 524 6.65 12.22 -31.07
C GLN A 524 7.83 13.17 -31.33
N VAL A 525 8.25 13.93 -30.31
CA VAL A 525 9.43 14.82 -30.42
C VAL A 525 10.70 14.02 -30.74
N ASN A 526 10.86 12.82 -30.19
CA ASN A 526 12.01 11.96 -30.48
C ASN A 526 12.02 11.47 -31.95
N LYS A 527 10.85 11.15 -32.53
CA LYS A 527 10.72 10.82 -33.97
C LYS A 527 11.06 12.02 -34.85
N GLU A 528 10.65 13.22 -34.46
CA GLU A 528 10.96 14.47 -35.18
C GLU A 528 12.45 14.80 -35.11
N LEU A 529 13.08 14.64 -33.94
CA LEU A 529 14.52 14.82 -33.75
C LEU A 529 15.33 13.85 -34.64
N GLU A 530 14.95 12.58 -34.69
CA GLU A 530 15.62 11.60 -35.56
C GLU A 530 15.42 11.92 -37.05
N ALA A 531 14.24 12.41 -37.45
CA ALA A 531 14.01 12.89 -38.81
C ALA A 531 14.86 14.12 -39.17
N VAL A 532 15.12 15.03 -38.22
CA VAL A 532 16.05 16.15 -38.38
C VAL A 532 17.50 15.64 -38.48
N ARG A 533 17.90 14.71 -37.59
CA ARG A 533 19.23 14.09 -37.62
C ARG A 533 19.54 13.45 -38.98
N LEU A 534 18.61 12.66 -39.52
CA LEU A 534 18.74 12.05 -40.85
C LEU A 534 18.86 13.09 -41.98
N ARG A 535 18.18 14.25 -41.85
CA ARG A 535 18.30 15.36 -42.80
C ARG A 535 19.67 16.03 -42.73
N VAL A 536 20.21 16.25 -41.53
CA VAL A 536 21.56 16.80 -41.32
C VAL A 536 22.63 15.87 -41.89
N VAL A 537 22.53 14.56 -41.63
CA VAL A 537 23.45 13.55 -42.20
C VAL A 537 23.42 13.59 -43.73
N ARG A 538 22.23 13.66 -44.34
CA ARG A 538 22.10 13.79 -45.81
C ARG A 538 22.75 15.07 -46.34
N GLY A 539 22.51 16.21 -45.68
CA GLY A 539 23.13 17.48 -46.04
C GLY A 539 24.66 17.46 -45.93
N GLY A 540 25.21 16.76 -44.93
CA GLY A 540 26.65 16.53 -44.80
C GLY A 540 27.25 15.76 -45.98
N VAL A 541 26.61 14.66 -46.39
CA VAL A 541 27.04 13.88 -47.57
C VAL A 541 26.96 14.72 -48.86
N GLU A 542 25.96 15.58 -48.98
CA GLU A 542 25.84 16.52 -50.10
C GLU A 542 26.97 17.57 -50.10
N THR A 543 27.35 18.13 -48.95
CA THR A 543 28.46 19.10 -48.87
C THR A 543 29.84 18.46 -49.10
N GLU A 544 30.08 17.23 -48.63
CA GLU A 544 31.29 16.46 -48.95
C GLU A 544 31.42 16.21 -50.46
N ARG A 545 30.30 15.87 -51.12
CA ARG A 545 30.25 15.72 -52.58
C ARG A 545 30.58 17.04 -53.29
N TRP A 546 29.97 18.16 -52.89
CA TRP A 546 30.23 19.48 -53.48
C TRP A 546 31.68 19.93 -53.27
N GLN A 547 32.28 19.64 -52.10
CA GLN A 547 33.69 19.92 -51.82
C GLN A 547 34.63 19.08 -52.70
N THR A 548 34.25 17.83 -52.99
CA THR A 548 34.98 16.95 -53.92
C THR A 548 34.92 17.48 -55.35
N ASP A 549 33.72 17.87 -55.82
CA ASP A 549 33.52 18.50 -57.14
C ASP A 549 34.31 19.81 -57.26
N LEU A 550 34.30 20.66 -56.22
CA LEU A 550 35.08 21.91 -56.17
C LEU A 550 36.60 21.67 -56.23
N ASN A 551 37.11 20.64 -55.55
CA ASN A 551 38.52 20.27 -55.59
C ASN A 551 38.93 19.72 -56.97
N SER A 552 38.06 18.99 -57.65
CA SER A 552 38.25 18.60 -59.05
C SER A 552 38.40 19.84 -59.95
N VAL A 553 37.46 20.80 -59.86
CA VAL A 553 37.49 22.06 -60.63
C VAL A 553 38.73 22.92 -60.32
N ARG A 554 39.18 22.98 -59.06
CA ARG A 554 40.46 23.65 -58.70
C ARG A 554 41.66 22.98 -59.37
N THR A 555 41.65 21.66 -59.46
CA THR A 555 42.75 20.87 -60.06
C THR A 555 42.79 21.07 -61.58
N THR A 556 41.65 21.04 -62.26
CA THR A 556 41.58 21.33 -63.70
C THR A 556 41.95 22.79 -64.01
N ASN A 557 41.51 23.76 -63.21
CA ASN A 557 41.93 25.16 -63.37
C ASN A 557 43.44 25.35 -63.19
N ARG A 558 44.08 24.68 -62.21
CA ARG A 558 45.54 24.74 -62.04
C ARG A 558 46.27 24.18 -63.27
N PHE A 559 45.78 23.09 -63.86
CA PHE A 559 46.33 22.51 -65.08
C PHE A 559 46.16 23.44 -66.30
N LEU A 560 44.98 24.03 -66.48
CA LEU A 560 44.73 25.02 -67.56
C LEU A 560 45.60 26.28 -67.40
N ALA A 561 45.81 26.75 -66.17
CA ALA A 561 46.72 27.87 -65.88
C ALA A 561 48.19 27.53 -66.21
N GLN A 562 48.63 26.30 -65.94
CA GLN A 562 49.96 25.81 -66.35
C GLN A 562 50.10 25.79 -67.87
N GLN A 563 49.13 25.23 -68.61
CA GLN A 563 49.13 25.27 -70.09
C GLN A 563 49.15 26.70 -70.62
N THR A 564 48.36 27.60 -70.04
CA THR A 564 48.30 29.01 -70.45
C THR A 564 49.65 29.70 -70.26
N ASN A 565 50.35 29.43 -69.16
CA ASN A 565 51.68 29.97 -68.91
C ASN A 565 52.74 29.37 -69.85
N GLU A 566 52.66 28.08 -70.17
CA GLU A 566 53.54 27.47 -71.17
C GLU A 566 53.33 28.07 -72.57
N LEU A 567 52.08 28.29 -72.98
CA LEU A 567 51.74 28.96 -74.24
C LEU A 567 52.25 30.41 -74.27
N ARG A 568 52.14 31.17 -73.17
CA ARG A 568 52.75 32.50 -73.05
C ARG A 568 54.27 32.45 -73.21
N LEU A 569 54.93 31.48 -72.59
CA LEU A 569 56.40 31.33 -72.69
C LEU A 569 56.85 30.98 -74.12
N ARG A 570 56.07 30.15 -74.82
CA ARG A 570 56.28 29.86 -76.25
C ARG A 570 56.05 31.13 -77.09
N LEU A 571 55.00 31.91 -76.82
CA LEU A 571 54.71 33.16 -77.52
C LEU A 571 55.85 34.16 -77.37
N THR A 572 56.31 34.47 -76.16
CA THR A 572 57.43 35.41 -75.94
C THR A 572 58.73 34.91 -76.57
N THR A 573 58.95 33.59 -76.63
CA THR A 573 60.07 33.00 -77.37
C THR A 573 59.95 33.26 -78.88
N THR A 574 58.75 33.09 -79.47
CA THR A 574 58.52 33.39 -80.90
C THR A 574 58.57 34.89 -81.21
N GLU A 575 58.12 35.75 -80.30
CA GLU A 575 58.25 37.22 -80.42
C GLU A 575 59.73 37.63 -80.42
N ALA A 576 60.55 37.06 -79.53
CA ALA A 576 61.99 37.31 -79.50
C ALA A 576 62.68 36.87 -80.80
N GLN A 577 62.30 35.71 -81.35
CA GLN A 577 62.78 35.24 -82.66
C GLN A 577 62.35 36.17 -83.80
N LEU A 578 61.11 36.67 -83.77
CA LEU A 578 60.58 37.60 -84.77
C LEU A 578 61.28 38.96 -84.70
N ILE A 579 61.54 39.49 -83.50
CA ILE A 579 62.33 40.71 -83.30
C ILE A 579 63.75 40.55 -83.85
N ASP A 580 64.39 39.40 -83.66
CA ASP A 580 65.74 39.15 -84.22
C ASP A 580 65.71 39.07 -85.76
N ALA A 581 64.72 38.40 -86.35
CA ALA A 581 64.50 38.40 -87.79
C ALA A 581 64.23 39.82 -88.32
N GLN A 582 63.44 40.62 -87.62
CA GLN A 582 63.12 42.00 -87.98
C GLN A 582 64.36 42.92 -87.90
N LYS A 583 65.24 42.73 -86.89
CA LYS A 583 66.55 43.40 -86.81
C LYS A 583 67.43 43.07 -88.01
N ARG A 584 67.49 41.80 -88.44
CA ARG A 584 68.24 41.40 -89.65
C ARG A 584 67.71 42.10 -90.91
N ILE A 585 66.39 42.26 -91.04
CA ILE A 585 65.74 43.01 -92.15
C ILE A 585 66.08 44.52 -92.07
N VAL A 586 66.04 45.13 -90.88
CA VAL A 586 66.40 46.56 -90.72
C VAL A 586 67.88 46.80 -91.01
N SER A 587 68.77 45.88 -90.65
CA SER A 587 70.19 45.92 -91.02
C SER A 587 70.41 45.85 -92.54
N LEU A 588 69.56 45.10 -93.28
CA LEU A 588 69.57 45.05 -94.74
C LEU A 588 68.98 46.32 -95.40
N LEU A 589 68.07 47.02 -94.72
CA LEU A 589 67.50 48.29 -95.19
C LEU A 589 68.43 49.49 -94.94
N LYS A 590 69.21 49.46 -93.86
CA LYS A 590 70.14 50.55 -93.48
C LYS A 590 71.33 50.76 -94.43
N SER A 591 71.51 49.92 -95.45
CA SER A 591 72.55 50.08 -96.47
C SER A 591 72.10 50.91 -97.68
N LYS A 592 71.01 51.70 -97.58
CA LYS A 592 70.49 52.55 -98.66
C LYS A 592 69.85 53.85 -98.16
N SER A 593 70.22 54.95 -98.81
CA SER A 593 69.57 56.27 -98.85
C SER A 593 69.91 57.29 -97.75
N ASP A 594 70.64 58.33 -98.16
CA ASP A 594 70.91 59.57 -97.41
C ASP A 594 69.88 60.69 -97.74
N ALA A 595 69.57 61.52 -96.73
CA ALA A 595 69.37 62.99 -96.81
C ALA A 595 68.17 63.57 -97.66
N PRO A 596 67.98 64.92 -97.74
CA PRO A 596 67.62 65.85 -96.65
C PRO A 596 66.48 66.89 -97.04
N LEU A 597 66.39 68.02 -96.29
CA LEU A 597 65.71 69.33 -96.57
C LEU A 597 64.26 69.55 -96.05
N CYS A 598 63.76 70.78 -95.79
CA CYS A 598 64.32 72.04 -95.25
C CYS A 598 63.20 73.12 -95.02
N ASN A 599 63.29 73.95 -93.97
CA ASN A 599 62.86 75.35 -93.74
C ASN A 599 61.51 76.00 -94.24
N GLY A 600 61.02 76.98 -93.45
CA GLY A 600 60.12 78.10 -93.83
C GLY A 600 58.76 78.09 -93.09
N VAL A 601 58.52 78.77 -91.95
CA VAL A 601 58.45 80.23 -91.65
C VAL A 601 57.33 80.98 -92.43
N THR A 602 56.28 81.44 -91.73
CA THR A 602 55.87 82.87 -91.56
C THR A 602 54.50 83.00 -90.86
N GLU A 603 54.49 83.48 -89.61
CA GLU A 603 53.72 84.65 -89.14
C GLU A 603 52.24 84.85 -89.59
N ASP A 604 51.41 83.80 -89.50
CA ASP A 604 49.96 83.93 -89.19
C ASP A 604 49.72 83.84 -87.65
N ASP A 605 50.81 83.84 -86.88
CA ASP A 605 50.87 83.33 -85.51
C ASP A 605 50.29 84.26 -84.43
N GLU A 606 50.13 85.58 -84.59
CA GLU A 606 49.60 86.42 -83.48
C GLU A 606 48.07 86.38 -83.35
N LEU A 607 47.33 86.21 -84.44
CA LEU A 607 45.89 85.96 -84.41
C LEU A 607 45.60 84.50 -84.06
N LEU A 608 46.33 83.56 -84.66
CA LEU A 608 46.27 82.15 -84.27
C LEU A 608 46.79 81.89 -82.86
N ALA A 609 47.68 82.71 -82.29
CA ALA A 609 48.11 82.58 -80.90
C ALA A 609 46.99 82.99 -79.94
N LYS A 610 46.19 84.01 -80.25
CA LYS A 610 45.04 84.37 -79.40
C LYS A 610 43.87 83.40 -79.56
N ASP A 611 43.62 82.89 -80.75
CA ASP A 611 42.64 81.81 -80.92
C ASP A 611 43.14 80.48 -80.33
N LYS A 612 44.45 80.18 -80.35
CA LYS A 612 45.07 79.09 -79.57
C LYS A 612 44.97 79.35 -78.07
N GLU A 613 45.21 80.56 -77.59
CA GLU A 613 45.13 80.88 -76.16
C GLU A 613 43.69 80.76 -75.67
N ILE A 614 42.70 81.18 -76.47
CA ILE A 614 41.27 80.97 -76.21
C ILE A 614 40.90 79.48 -76.32
N ALA A 615 41.47 78.72 -77.26
CA ALA A 615 41.25 77.28 -77.38
C ALA A 615 41.89 76.48 -76.22
N ASP A 616 43.08 76.87 -75.78
CA ASP A 616 43.79 76.32 -74.62
C ASP A 616 43.09 76.71 -73.32
N LEU A 617 42.56 77.92 -73.20
CA LEU A 617 41.75 78.32 -72.05
C LEU A 617 40.42 77.57 -72.05
N LYS A 618 39.79 77.35 -73.22
CA LYS A 618 38.61 76.48 -73.33
C LYS A 618 38.93 75.02 -73.00
N SER A 619 40.07 74.48 -73.46
CA SER A 619 40.48 73.11 -73.13
C SER A 619 40.77 72.96 -71.63
N LYS A 620 41.43 73.95 -71.02
CA LYS A 620 41.62 74.04 -69.56
C LYS A 620 40.29 74.17 -68.81
N VAL A 621 39.31 74.91 -69.32
CA VAL A 621 37.96 74.97 -68.73
C VAL A 621 37.28 73.60 -68.83
N THR A 622 37.31 72.92 -69.97
CA THR A 622 36.74 71.56 -70.10
C THR A 622 37.49 70.52 -69.25
N ASP A 623 38.81 70.66 -69.09
CA ASP A 623 39.61 69.82 -68.20
C ASP A 623 39.23 70.07 -66.74
N ILE A 624 39.08 71.33 -66.33
CA ILE A 624 38.61 71.73 -64.98
C ILE A 624 37.18 71.24 -64.74
N GLU A 625 36.29 71.31 -65.73
CA GLU A 625 34.95 70.73 -65.66
C GLU A 625 34.98 69.20 -65.53
N SER A 626 35.89 68.52 -66.24
CA SER A 626 36.10 67.07 -66.09
C SER A 626 36.72 66.68 -64.74
N GLN A 627 37.57 67.54 -64.18
CA GLN A 627 38.12 67.39 -62.83
C GLN A 627 37.05 67.67 -61.77
N LEU A 628 36.15 68.62 -62.02
CA LEU A 628 35.03 68.95 -61.14
C LEU A 628 33.95 67.86 -61.13
N THR A 629 33.66 67.22 -62.26
CA THR A 629 32.76 66.05 -62.30
C THR A 629 33.37 64.86 -61.57
N LYS A 630 34.64 64.53 -61.83
CA LYS A 630 35.37 63.49 -61.06
C LYS A 630 35.46 63.81 -59.56
N ALA A 631 35.63 65.09 -59.20
CA ALA A 631 35.62 65.51 -57.79
C ALA A 631 34.25 65.32 -57.14
N LYS A 632 33.15 65.54 -57.88
CA LYS A 632 31.77 65.26 -57.39
C LYS A 632 31.50 63.76 -57.24
N GLU A 633 31.97 62.94 -58.19
CA GLU A 633 31.91 61.48 -58.12
C GLU A 633 32.68 60.97 -56.87
N ASN A 634 33.93 61.41 -56.70
CA ASN A 634 34.73 61.08 -55.52
C ASN A 634 34.08 61.54 -54.20
N VAL A 635 33.36 62.67 -54.17
CA VAL A 635 32.62 63.12 -52.98
C VAL A 635 31.43 62.21 -52.69
N ALA A 636 30.70 61.76 -53.71
CA ALA A 636 29.61 60.80 -53.53
C ALA A 636 30.11 59.43 -53.03
N ASP A 637 31.24 58.94 -53.55
CA ASP A 637 31.89 57.70 -53.08
C ASP A 637 32.38 57.82 -51.63
N LEU A 638 32.88 59.00 -51.22
CA LEU A 638 33.27 59.29 -49.84
C LEU A 638 32.05 59.40 -48.91
N GLU A 639 30.91 59.92 -49.38
CA GLU A 639 29.66 59.96 -48.62
C GLU A 639 29.06 58.56 -48.44
N ALA A 640 29.13 57.69 -49.46
CA ALA A 640 28.79 56.28 -49.36
C ALA A 640 29.72 55.54 -48.37
N SER A 641 31.04 55.71 -48.50
CA SER A 641 32.02 55.15 -47.55
C SER A 641 31.76 55.61 -46.11
N ARG A 642 31.30 56.85 -45.92
CA ARG A 642 30.95 57.40 -44.60
C ARG A 642 29.66 56.80 -44.03
N SER A 643 28.70 56.39 -44.86
CA SER A 643 27.50 55.70 -44.40
C SER A 643 27.82 54.28 -43.92
N GLU A 644 28.68 53.55 -44.64
CA GLU A 644 29.18 52.23 -44.23
C GLU A 644 29.98 52.30 -42.91
N ILE A 645 30.85 53.31 -42.75
CA ILE A 645 31.57 53.55 -41.48
C ILE A 645 30.59 53.82 -40.32
N ASN A 646 29.47 54.49 -40.56
CA ASN A 646 28.46 54.73 -39.53
C ASN A 646 27.69 53.44 -39.18
N GLU A 647 27.36 52.59 -40.16
CA GLU A 647 26.80 51.25 -39.86
C GLU A 647 27.78 50.36 -39.10
N LEU A 648 29.06 50.36 -39.47
CA LEU A 648 30.07 49.60 -38.74
C LEU A 648 30.22 50.12 -37.30
N ARG A 649 30.11 51.44 -37.08
CA ARG A 649 30.08 52.02 -35.72
C ARG A 649 28.86 51.58 -34.91
N THR A 650 27.66 51.51 -35.50
CA THR A 650 26.47 51.02 -34.77
C THR A 650 26.57 49.52 -34.47
N LYS A 651 27.11 48.72 -35.38
CA LYS A 651 27.41 47.28 -35.15
C LYS A 651 28.46 47.09 -34.04
N CYS A 652 29.55 47.86 -34.04
CA CYS A 652 30.53 47.84 -32.96
C CYS A 652 29.94 48.28 -31.61
N ALA A 653 29.08 49.31 -31.59
CA ALA A 653 28.41 49.74 -30.36
C ALA A 653 27.47 48.66 -29.80
N ALA A 654 26.73 47.95 -30.65
CA ALA A 654 25.89 46.82 -30.25
C ALA A 654 26.73 45.67 -29.67
N LEU A 655 27.83 45.28 -30.36
CA LEU A 655 28.75 44.25 -29.88
C LEU A 655 29.40 44.60 -28.54
N THR A 656 29.69 45.88 -28.27
CA THR A 656 30.20 46.32 -26.95
C THR A 656 29.15 46.13 -25.84
N VAL A 657 27.87 46.40 -26.11
CA VAL A 657 26.78 46.17 -25.15
C VAL A 657 26.58 44.67 -24.90
N GLU A 658 26.63 43.86 -25.95
CA GLU A 658 26.55 42.40 -25.86
C GLU A 658 27.72 41.83 -25.05
N LEU A 659 28.94 42.30 -25.29
CA LEU A 659 30.15 41.92 -24.54
C LEU A 659 30.06 42.26 -23.05
N GLU A 660 29.57 43.45 -22.68
CA GLU A 660 29.37 43.81 -21.27
C GLU A 660 28.24 42.99 -20.62
N SER A 661 27.17 42.67 -21.35
CA SER A 661 26.11 41.77 -20.84
C SER A 661 26.62 40.35 -20.57
N GLU A 662 27.48 39.84 -21.46
CA GLU A 662 28.09 38.51 -21.34
C GLU A 662 29.14 38.47 -20.23
N LYS A 663 29.91 39.54 -20.07
CA LYS A 663 30.83 39.73 -18.94
C LYS A 663 30.10 39.76 -17.60
N HIS A 664 28.92 40.36 -17.52
CA HIS A 664 28.07 40.28 -16.34
C HIS A 664 27.55 38.84 -16.09
N ARG A 665 27.12 38.12 -17.13
CA ARG A 665 26.72 36.70 -17.03
C ARG A 665 27.85 35.82 -16.49
N VAL A 666 29.05 35.94 -17.06
CA VAL A 666 30.26 35.21 -16.61
C VAL A 666 30.63 35.56 -15.16
N ASN A 667 30.46 36.82 -14.74
CA ASN A 667 30.73 37.21 -13.35
C ASN A 667 29.73 36.56 -12.37
N SER A 668 28.43 36.51 -12.72
CA SER A 668 27.43 35.78 -11.93
C SER A 668 27.70 34.28 -11.88
N GLU A 669 28.09 33.66 -12.99
CA GLU A 669 28.49 32.25 -13.03
C GLU A 669 29.76 31.97 -12.22
N THR A 670 30.69 32.93 -12.14
CA THR A 670 31.90 32.83 -11.32
C THR A 670 31.56 32.86 -9.83
N ILE A 671 30.60 33.69 -9.40
CA ILE A 671 30.10 33.73 -8.02
C ILE A 671 29.39 32.41 -7.67
N GLN A 672 28.51 31.92 -8.55
CA GLN A 672 27.82 30.64 -8.33
C GLN A 672 28.80 29.46 -8.22
N ASN A 673 29.80 29.39 -9.11
CA ASN A 673 30.86 28.37 -9.03
C ASN A 673 31.71 28.49 -7.76
N SER A 674 31.91 29.70 -7.23
CA SER A 674 32.54 29.92 -5.92
C SER A 674 31.72 29.26 -4.81
N ASP A 675 30.42 29.50 -4.78
CA ASP A 675 29.54 29.01 -3.71
C ASP A 675 29.38 27.48 -3.77
N ASP A 676 29.29 26.92 -4.99
CA ASP A 676 29.31 25.48 -5.22
C ASP A 676 30.66 24.85 -4.81
N THR A 677 31.79 25.54 -5.03
CA THR A 677 33.11 25.09 -4.56
C THR A 677 33.20 25.07 -3.03
N HIS A 678 32.66 26.08 -2.35
CA HIS A 678 32.57 26.10 -0.89
C HIS A 678 31.67 24.96 -0.38
N ARG A 679 30.52 24.74 -1.02
CA ARG A 679 29.58 23.65 -0.68
C ARG A 679 30.19 22.26 -0.87
N ILE A 680 30.94 22.04 -1.96
CA ILE A 680 31.70 20.80 -2.21
C ILE A 680 32.78 20.62 -1.13
N THR A 681 33.51 21.68 -0.77
CA THR A 681 34.54 21.63 0.27
C THR A 681 33.95 21.27 1.64
N GLN A 682 32.78 21.81 1.98
CA GLN A 682 32.04 21.47 3.19
C GLN A 682 31.60 20.00 3.19
N LEU A 683 30.99 19.52 2.10
CA LEU A 683 30.57 18.12 1.96
C LEU A 683 31.74 17.13 2.06
N LEU A 684 32.91 17.47 1.50
CA LEU A 684 34.13 16.67 1.65
C LEU A 684 34.64 16.64 3.11
N SER A 685 34.49 17.75 3.84
CA SER A 685 34.83 17.84 5.26
C SER A 685 33.91 16.95 6.11
N ASP A 686 32.61 16.96 5.84
CA ASP A 686 31.63 16.17 6.59
C ASP A 686 31.71 14.67 6.25
N LEU A 687 31.90 14.31 4.98
CA LEU A 687 32.16 12.92 4.57
C LEU A 687 33.45 12.37 5.19
N LYS A 688 34.48 13.21 5.39
CA LYS A 688 35.70 12.83 6.12
C LYS A 688 35.42 12.55 7.61
N LYS A 689 34.56 13.33 8.27
CA LYS A 689 34.14 13.07 9.67
C LYS A 689 33.33 11.77 9.77
N GLU A 690 32.42 11.53 8.82
CA GLU A 690 31.63 10.30 8.76
C GLU A 690 32.50 9.06 8.50
N HIS A 691 33.52 9.17 7.64
CA HIS A 691 34.49 8.09 7.47
C HIS A 691 35.27 7.83 8.77
N GLN A 692 35.67 8.87 9.51
CA GLN A 692 36.35 8.75 10.80
C GLN A 692 35.46 8.11 11.89
N SER A 693 34.17 8.46 11.97
CA SER A 693 33.24 7.81 12.89
C SER A 693 32.99 6.35 12.49
N SER A 694 32.82 6.07 11.18
CA SER A 694 32.69 4.71 10.64
C SER A 694 33.91 3.84 11.00
N THR A 695 35.14 4.36 10.86
CA THR A 695 36.35 3.62 11.30
C THR A 695 36.37 3.39 12.81
N ALA A 696 35.98 4.36 13.63
CA ALA A 696 35.91 4.19 15.08
C ALA A 696 34.83 3.17 15.51
N TYR A 697 33.71 3.08 14.80
CA TYR A 697 32.71 2.03 15.01
C TYR A 697 33.24 0.66 14.58
N ALA A 698 33.96 0.55 13.46
CA ALA A 698 34.59 -0.69 13.03
C ALA A 698 35.62 -1.19 14.06
N GLU A 699 36.50 -0.30 14.55
CA GLU A 699 37.44 -0.58 15.64
C GLU A 699 36.71 -1.06 16.91
N ARG A 700 35.62 -0.38 17.31
CA ARG A 700 34.79 -0.79 18.45
C ARG A 700 34.17 -2.18 18.26
N CYS A 701 33.73 -2.52 17.05
CA CYS A 701 33.24 -3.86 16.73
C CYS A 701 34.35 -4.91 16.84
N THR A 702 35.58 -4.61 16.40
CA THR A 702 36.71 -5.54 16.56
C THR A 702 37.10 -5.74 18.03
N GLU A 703 37.09 -4.69 18.87
CA GLU A 703 37.39 -4.82 20.30
C GLU A 703 36.28 -5.57 21.05
N LEU A 704 35.00 -5.34 20.73
CA LEU A 704 33.89 -6.15 21.27
C LEU A 704 33.97 -7.62 20.85
N THR A 705 34.40 -7.89 19.61
CA THR A 705 34.62 -9.27 19.12
C THR A 705 35.74 -9.94 19.90
N LYS A 706 36.83 -9.22 20.17
CA LYS A 706 37.95 -9.69 20.98
C LYS A 706 37.55 -9.97 22.43
N GLN A 707 36.78 -9.06 23.06
CA GLN A 707 36.22 -9.26 24.40
C GLN A 707 35.32 -10.51 24.47
N LEU A 708 34.50 -10.76 23.44
CA LEU A 708 33.72 -12.00 23.34
C LEU A 708 34.63 -13.24 23.30
N THR A 709 35.68 -13.25 22.47
CA THR A 709 36.60 -14.40 22.41
C THR A 709 37.38 -14.63 23.72
N GLU A 710 37.69 -13.56 24.46
CA GLU A 710 38.33 -13.65 25.78
C GLU A 710 37.38 -14.18 26.87
N LEU A 711 36.10 -13.77 26.82
CA LEU A 711 35.03 -14.34 27.65
C LEU A 711 34.76 -15.82 27.32
N GLU A 712 34.78 -16.20 26.04
CA GLU A 712 34.67 -17.61 25.63
C GLU A 712 35.86 -18.44 26.13
N SER A 713 37.08 -17.91 26.07
CA SER A 713 38.29 -18.57 26.59
C SER A 713 38.25 -18.73 28.12
N THR A 714 37.91 -17.69 28.86
CA THR A 714 37.78 -17.77 30.33
C THR A 714 36.63 -18.69 30.77
N LEU A 715 35.55 -18.76 29.98
CA LEU A 715 34.46 -19.71 30.19
C LEU A 715 34.87 -21.16 29.87
N ALA A 716 35.79 -21.38 28.91
CA ALA A 716 36.40 -22.68 28.67
C ALA A 716 37.34 -23.09 29.82
N GLU A 717 38.23 -22.20 30.28
CA GLU A 717 39.13 -22.45 31.42
C GLU A 717 38.36 -22.75 32.72
N THR A 718 37.27 -22.03 33.00
CA THR A 718 36.45 -22.28 34.20
C THR A 718 35.70 -23.61 34.12
N ARG A 719 35.25 -24.03 32.93
CA ARG A 719 34.73 -25.39 32.71
C ARG A 719 35.80 -26.47 32.92
N GLU A 720 37.03 -26.23 32.46
CA GLU A 720 38.15 -27.16 32.65
C GLU A 720 38.50 -27.30 34.14
N ARG A 721 38.70 -26.19 34.86
CA ARG A 721 38.92 -26.18 36.33
C ARG A 721 37.77 -26.82 37.11
N LEU A 722 36.51 -26.67 36.67
CA LEU A 722 35.36 -27.33 37.30
C LEU A 722 35.39 -28.86 37.07
N ASN A 723 35.80 -29.32 35.88
CA ASN A 723 35.98 -30.73 35.59
C ASN A 723 37.15 -31.34 36.39
N GLU A 724 38.24 -30.59 36.58
CA GLU A 724 39.36 -30.98 37.45
C GLU A 724 38.91 -31.08 38.92
N ALA A 725 38.28 -30.04 39.46
CA ALA A 725 37.79 -30.02 40.85
C ALA A 725 36.73 -31.10 41.14
N THR A 726 35.85 -31.41 40.18
CA THR A 726 34.90 -32.53 40.33
C THR A 726 35.56 -33.90 40.18
N SER A 727 36.67 -34.01 39.45
CA SER A 727 37.52 -35.20 39.42
C SER A 727 38.27 -35.41 40.74
N GLU A 728 38.83 -34.34 41.32
CA GLU A 728 39.49 -34.36 42.63
C GLU A 728 38.52 -34.68 43.76
N ASN A 729 37.34 -34.06 43.80
CA ASN A 729 36.31 -34.40 44.79
C ASN A 729 35.86 -35.87 44.66
N ARG A 730 35.63 -36.40 43.46
CA ARG A 730 35.33 -37.83 43.27
C ARG A 730 36.45 -38.73 43.78
N ARG A 731 37.71 -38.30 43.70
CA ARG A 731 38.87 -39.02 44.23
C ARG A 731 38.90 -39.00 45.76
N ALA A 732 38.64 -37.84 46.37
CA ALA A 732 38.55 -37.67 47.82
C ALA A 732 37.34 -38.42 48.43
N ASP A 733 36.19 -38.39 47.75
CA ASP A 733 34.97 -39.12 48.16
C ASP A 733 35.18 -40.64 48.10
N LEU A 734 35.95 -41.15 47.14
CA LEU A 734 36.34 -42.56 47.08
C LEU A 734 37.30 -42.94 48.22
N GLU A 735 38.23 -42.07 48.63
CA GLU A 735 39.07 -42.29 49.81
C GLU A 735 38.27 -42.22 51.12
N GLN A 736 37.29 -41.32 51.25
CA GLN A 736 36.40 -41.27 52.42
C GLN A 736 35.42 -42.46 52.47
N ALA A 737 34.86 -42.89 51.33
CA ALA A 737 33.99 -44.06 51.26
C ALA A 737 34.74 -45.35 51.65
N ALA A 738 36.00 -45.48 51.25
CA ALA A 738 36.86 -46.59 51.69
C ALA A 738 37.11 -46.57 53.22
N ALA A 739 37.19 -45.39 53.84
CA ALA A 739 37.38 -45.22 55.27
C ALA A 739 36.12 -45.43 56.14
N HIS A 740 34.92 -45.54 55.55
CA HIS A 740 33.65 -45.66 56.27
C HIS A 740 32.93 -47.02 56.09
N ALA A 741 33.52 -47.95 55.35
CA ALA A 741 32.95 -49.29 55.11
C ALA A 741 33.20 -50.33 56.23
N VAL A 742 33.69 -49.93 57.40
CA VAL A 742 34.00 -50.84 58.53
C VAL A 742 33.31 -50.39 59.82
N GLY A 743 32.15 -50.99 60.17
CA GLY A 743 31.64 -50.96 61.57
C GLY A 743 30.15 -50.69 61.84
N ALA A 744 29.28 -51.62 61.46
CA ALA A 744 28.11 -52.14 62.21
C ALA A 744 27.18 -51.24 63.11
N SER A 745 25.88 -51.31 62.77
CA SER A 745 24.72 -51.63 63.64
C SER A 745 24.20 -50.72 64.81
N SER A 746 23.00 -50.14 64.59
CA SER A 746 21.78 -50.19 65.46
C SER A 746 21.73 -49.42 66.83
N PRO A 747 20.55 -49.27 67.52
CA PRO A 747 20.08 -48.02 68.20
C PRO A 747 19.84 -48.22 69.75
N PRO A 748 19.00 -47.47 70.56
CA PRO A 748 18.01 -46.41 70.26
C PRO A 748 17.76 -45.24 71.30
N ALA A 749 16.87 -44.31 70.90
CA ALA A 749 15.86 -43.54 71.66
C ALA A 749 16.17 -42.73 72.98
N LYS A 750 15.76 -41.44 72.94
CA LYS A 750 15.21 -40.56 74.03
C LYS A 750 16.00 -40.37 75.36
N ARG A 751 16.40 -39.10 75.65
CA ARG A 751 15.86 -38.19 76.74
C ARG A 751 16.90 -37.28 77.45
N VAL A 752 16.66 -35.95 77.43
CA VAL A 752 16.98 -34.91 78.45
C VAL A 752 18.43 -34.45 78.73
N ARG A 753 18.74 -33.24 78.23
CA ARG A 753 19.17 -32.00 78.96
C ARG A 753 20.60 -31.86 79.54
N ARG A 754 21.18 -30.68 79.25
CA ARG A 754 22.15 -29.84 79.99
C ARG A 754 23.66 -29.93 79.65
N THR A 755 24.05 -28.96 78.80
CA THR A 755 25.13 -27.96 78.97
C THR A 755 26.62 -28.30 78.78
N ARG A 756 27.23 -27.38 78.00
CA ARG A 756 28.59 -26.80 78.06
C ARG A 756 29.73 -27.43 77.23
N SER A 757 30.07 -26.66 76.18
CA SER A 757 31.42 -26.13 75.91
C SER A 757 32.53 -27.07 75.42
N SER A 758 32.87 -26.92 74.13
CA SER A 758 34.13 -26.26 73.74
C SER A 758 34.10 -25.77 72.27
N ASN A 759 34.85 -24.71 71.97
CA ASN A 759 35.01 -24.15 70.62
C ASN A 759 36.08 -24.90 69.83
N ALA A 760 35.91 -25.04 68.51
CA ALA A 760 36.87 -24.57 67.49
C ALA A 760 36.51 -25.10 66.08
N ASN A 761 35.95 -24.21 65.23
CA ASN A 761 36.13 -24.11 63.76
C ASN A 761 34.89 -23.50 63.08
N VAL A 762 34.71 -22.20 63.25
CA VAL A 762 33.88 -21.37 62.35
C VAL A 762 34.71 -20.15 61.92
N PRO A 763 35.50 -20.26 60.83
CA PRO A 763 35.83 -19.07 60.05
C PRO A 763 35.67 -19.22 58.52
N ALA A 764 35.63 -20.44 57.97
CA ALA A 764 35.76 -20.65 56.52
C ALA A 764 34.46 -20.35 55.73
N ALA A 765 33.32 -20.94 56.14
CA ALA A 765 32.06 -20.87 55.37
C ALA A 765 31.53 -19.43 55.19
N VAL A 766 31.56 -18.63 56.26
CA VAL A 766 31.06 -17.24 56.23
C VAL A 766 31.92 -16.35 55.33
N SER A 767 33.21 -16.65 55.19
CA SER A 767 34.11 -15.88 54.30
C SER A 767 33.84 -16.17 52.82
N GLN A 768 33.44 -17.39 52.48
CA GLN A 768 33.22 -17.80 51.09
C GLN A 768 31.86 -17.34 50.56
N GLU A 769 30.81 -17.38 51.39
CA GLU A 769 29.51 -16.78 51.07
C GLU A 769 29.60 -15.24 50.93
N CYS A 770 30.40 -14.57 51.76
CA CYS A 770 30.69 -13.14 51.60
C CYS A 770 31.38 -12.83 50.27
N ALA A 771 32.38 -13.62 49.87
CA ALA A 771 33.09 -13.45 48.60
C ALA A 771 32.12 -13.58 47.41
N ALA A 772 31.36 -14.68 47.35
CA ALA A 772 30.37 -14.92 46.30
C ALA A 772 29.31 -13.80 46.24
N CYS A 773 28.79 -13.32 47.38
CA CYS A 773 27.88 -12.17 47.42
C CYS A 773 28.53 -10.87 46.90
N THR A 774 29.81 -10.62 47.16
CA THR A 774 30.50 -9.43 46.60
C THR A 774 30.78 -9.54 45.10
N GLU A 775 30.95 -10.75 44.58
CA GLU A 775 31.19 -11.02 43.16
C GLU A 775 29.88 -10.91 42.36
N LEU A 776 28.79 -11.52 42.85
CA LEU A 776 27.44 -11.33 42.31
C LEU A 776 27.03 -9.85 42.32
N LYS A 777 27.38 -9.10 43.37
CA LYS A 777 27.13 -7.66 43.44
C LYS A 777 27.95 -6.85 42.43
N ARG A 778 29.19 -7.26 42.11
CA ARG A 778 29.97 -6.67 41.00
C ARG A 778 29.36 -6.99 39.64
N HIS A 779 28.91 -8.21 39.40
CA HIS A 779 28.24 -8.56 38.14
C HIS A 779 26.92 -7.80 37.95
N VAL A 780 26.12 -7.62 39.01
CA VAL A 780 24.93 -6.75 38.94
C VAL A 780 25.33 -5.31 38.62
N GLN A 781 26.35 -4.74 39.26
CA GLN A 781 26.83 -3.38 38.97
C GLN A 781 27.40 -3.23 37.55
N ALA A 782 28.07 -4.26 37.01
CA ALA A 782 28.54 -4.27 35.64
C ALA A 782 27.36 -4.27 34.65
N LEU A 783 26.36 -5.13 34.87
CA LEU A 783 25.13 -5.16 34.05
C LEU A 783 24.30 -3.87 34.16
N GLU A 784 24.26 -3.23 35.34
CA GLU A 784 23.65 -1.91 35.52
C GLU A 784 24.40 -0.82 34.71
N SER A 785 25.73 -0.89 34.67
CA SER A 785 26.56 0.00 33.85
C SER A 785 26.37 -0.24 32.35
N ASP A 786 26.38 -1.50 31.90
CA ASP A 786 26.16 -1.87 30.50
C ASP A 786 24.76 -1.47 30.02
N LEU A 787 23.75 -1.57 30.91
CA LEU A 787 22.39 -1.11 30.64
C LEU A 787 22.31 0.42 30.56
N ALA A 788 23.06 1.15 31.38
CA ALA A 788 23.16 2.62 31.28
C ALA A 788 23.85 3.04 29.96
N ASP A 789 24.91 2.35 29.56
CA ASP A 789 25.60 2.55 28.28
C ASP A 789 24.74 2.17 27.06
N ALA A 790 23.87 1.16 27.20
CA ALA A 790 22.88 0.83 26.18
C ALA A 790 21.78 1.90 26.09
N ASN A 791 21.27 2.38 27.22
CA ASN A 791 20.23 3.42 27.27
C ASN A 791 20.73 4.77 26.73
N THR A 792 21.98 5.16 27.00
CA THR A 792 22.58 6.38 26.42
C THR A 792 22.76 6.25 24.90
N LYS A 793 23.20 5.11 24.38
CA LYS A 793 23.24 4.84 22.92
C LYS A 793 21.86 4.92 22.29
N ILE A 794 20.84 4.31 22.91
CA ILE A 794 19.45 4.39 22.44
C ILE A 794 18.97 5.84 22.44
N GLY A 795 19.31 6.62 23.48
CA GLY A 795 19.04 8.06 23.54
C GLY A 795 19.66 8.81 22.35
N ASN A 796 20.94 8.60 22.07
CA ASN A 796 21.64 9.24 20.95
C ASN A 796 21.05 8.85 19.58
N SER A 797 20.72 7.57 19.37
CA SER A 797 20.05 7.15 18.13
C SER A 797 18.62 7.69 18.01
N VAL A 798 17.93 7.94 19.12
CA VAL A 798 16.62 8.62 19.12
C VAL A 798 16.77 10.11 18.77
N THR A 799 17.81 10.81 19.25
CA THR A 799 18.09 12.19 18.83
C THR A 799 18.45 12.27 17.35
N GLU A 800 19.33 11.40 16.84
CA GLU A 800 19.67 11.32 15.41
C GLU A 800 18.44 11.06 14.53
N LEU A 801 17.53 10.16 14.95
CA LEU A 801 16.27 9.91 14.24
C LEU A 801 15.31 11.11 14.27
N ASN A 802 15.33 11.93 15.32
CA ASN A 802 14.53 13.14 15.40
C ASN A 802 15.12 14.26 14.51
N ASP A 803 16.44 14.42 14.47
CA ASP A 803 17.11 15.35 13.55
C ASP A 803 16.84 14.99 12.08
N LEU A 804 16.89 13.71 11.73
CA LEU A 804 16.55 13.23 10.39
C LEU A 804 15.06 13.48 10.05
N ARG A 805 14.15 13.38 11.02
CA ARG A 805 12.73 13.74 10.84
C ARG A 805 12.54 15.25 10.66
N ALA A 806 13.29 16.08 11.38
CA ALA A 806 13.25 17.54 11.22
C ALA A 806 13.68 17.94 9.79
N ARG A 807 14.84 17.45 9.33
CA ARG A 807 15.33 17.68 7.96
C ARG A 807 14.36 17.19 6.88
N LEU A 808 13.69 16.05 7.11
CA LEU A 808 12.66 15.54 6.20
C LEU A 808 11.41 16.43 6.17
N SER A 809 11.06 17.06 7.29
CA SER A 809 9.97 18.03 7.37
C SER A 809 10.32 19.32 6.62
N GLU A 810 11.52 19.86 6.84
CA GLU A 810 12.05 21.05 6.14
C GLU A 810 12.07 20.84 4.62
N ALA A 811 12.64 19.72 4.14
CA ALA A 811 12.62 19.37 2.73
C ALA A 811 11.20 19.19 2.16
N GLY A 812 10.26 18.72 3.00
CA GLY A 812 8.84 18.63 2.65
C GLY A 812 8.17 20.01 2.49
N GLU A 813 8.52 20.97 3.34
CA GLU A 813 8.07 22.36 3.28
C GLU A 813 8.68 23.11 2.08
N GLU A 814 9.98 22.97 1.82
CA GLU A 814 10.64 23.50 0.62
C GLU A 814 9.98 22.96 -0.67
N ALA A 815 9.75 21.65 -0.74
CA ALA A 815 9.05 21.04 -1.87
C ALA A 815 7.59 21.56 -2.01
N CYS A 816 6.93 21.95 -0.92
CA CYS A 816 5.63 22.63 -0.96
C CYS A 816 5.74 24.07 -1.51
N ARG A 817 6.74 24.85 -1.07
CA ARG A 817 6.99 26.22 -1.59
C ARG A 817 7.30 26.19 -3.09
N LEU A 818 8.21 25.33 -3.52
CA LEU A 818 8.54 25.16 -4.94
C LEU A 818 7.32 24.76 -5.80
N ARG A 819 6.44 23.90 -5.29
CA ARG A 819 5.16 23.58 -5.97
C ARG A 819 4.23 24.79 -6.08
N GLN A 820 4.20 25.66 -5.08
CA GLN A 820 3.40 26.90 -5.12
C GLN A 820 3.99 27.90 -6.13
N GLU A 821 5.32 28.09 -6.15
CA GLU A 821 6.01 28.93 -7.13
C GLU A 821 5.77 28.45 -8.58
N VAL A 822 5.93 27.15 -8.84
CA VAL A 822 5.62 26.55 -10.16
C VAL A 822 4.16 26.75 -10.55
N SER A 823 3.23 26.73 -9.59
CA SER A 823 1.81 26.99 -9.84
C SER A 823 1.57 28.47 -10.18
N SER A 824 2.16 29.40 -9.43
CA SER A 824 2.10 30.85 -9.72
C SER A 824 2.64 31.17 -11.11
N LEU A 825 3.79 30.59 -11.47
CA LEU A 825 4.38 30.79 -12.80
C LEU A 825 3.51 30.21 -13.93
N HIS A 826 2.77 29.13 -13.69
CA HIS A 826 1.78 28.62 -14.65
C HIS A 826 0.58 29.56 -14.79
N GLU A 827 0.09 30.15 -13.70
CA GLU A 827 -1.00 31.14 -13.73
C GLU A 827 -0.57 32.42 -14.47
N ASP A 828 0.63 32.93 -14.19
CA ASP A 828 1.22 34.08 -14.90
C ASP A 828 1.42 33.80 -16.39
N LEU A 829 1.93 32.61 -16.75
CA LEU A 829 2.09 32.20 -18.15
C LEU A 829 0.74 32.08 -18.87
N ALA A 830 -0.28 31.53 -18.21
CA ALA A 830 -1.64 31.44 -18.73
C ALA A 830 -2.28 32.84 -18.90
N ALA A 831 -2.08 33.74 -17.93
CA ALA A 831 -2.51 35.13 -18.00
C ALA A 831 -1.86 35.86 -19.18
N ASN A 832 -0.53 35.75 -19.34
CA ASN A 832 0.22 36.31 -20.45
C ASN A 832 -0.21 35.75 -21.81
N ALA A 833 -0.43 34.44 -21.91
CA ALA A 833 -0.98 33.81 -23.11
C ALA A 833 -2.39 34.32 -23.45
N SER A 834 -3.23 34.59 -22.44
CA SER A 834 -4.55 35.21 -22.63
C SER A 834 -4.43 36.67 -23.10
N GLY A 835 -3.46 37.42 -22.57
CA GLY A 835 -3.13 38.79 -22.98
C GLY A 835 -2.69 38.85 -24.45
N LEU A 836 -1.77 37.97 -24.86
CA LEU A 836 -1.34 37.80 -26.25
C LEU A 836 -2.51 37.44 -27.18
N LYS A 837 -3.41 36.53 -26.76
CA LYS A 837 -4.63 36.21 -27.53
C LYS A 837 -5.55 37.41 -27.71
N LYS A 838 -5.73 38.25 -26.68
CA LYS A 838 -6.49 39.51 -26.77
C LYS A 838 -5.80 40.52 -27.70
N LEU A 839 -4.48 40.71 -27.56
CA LEU A 839 -3.70 41.62 -28.38
C LEU A 839 -3.76 41.22 -29.87
N ARG A 840 -3.65 39.92 -30.19
CA ARG A 840 -3.82 39.39 -31.55
C ARG A 840 -5.23 39.62 -32.11
N HIS A 841 -6.28 39.56 -31.29
CA HIS A 841 -7.65 39.89 -31.74
C HIS A 841 -7.83 41.39 -32.01
N VAL A 842 -7.31 42.25 -31.14
CA VAL A 842 -7.32 43.72 -31.35
C VAL A 842 -6.53 44.09 -32.60
N ALA A 843 -5.36 43.48 -32.82
CA ALA A 843 -4.57 43.68 -34.03
C ALA A 843 -5.34 43.25 -35.29
N ARG A 844 -6.01 42.07 -35.28
CA ARG A 844 -6.85 41.64 -36.42
C ARG A 844 -8.01 42.60 -36.69
N ALA A 845 -8.75 43.02 -35.66
CA ALA A 845 -9.84 43.99 -35.81
C ALA A 845 -9.37 45.33 -36.40
N TYR A 846 -8.19 45.82 -35.98
CA TYR A 846 -7.58 47.03 -36.56
C TYR A 846 -7.15 46.85 -38.04
N LEU A 847 -6.73 45.64 -38.43
CA LEU A 847 -6.36 45.29 -39.80
C LEU A 847 -7.57 45.14 -40.74
N GLU A 848 -8.74 44.80 -40.19
CA GLU A 848 -10.03 44.78 -40.90
C GLU A 848 -10.55 46.21 -41.15
N ASP A 849 -10.41 47.11 -40.17
CA ASP A 849 -10.86 48.51 -40.25
C ASP A 849 -9.96 49.40 -41.14
N LYS A 850 -8.66 49.08 -41.27
CA LYS A 850 -7.68 49.84 -42.08
C LYS A 850 -7.04 49.01 -43.20
N SER A 851 -7.87 48.53 -44.11
CA SER A 851 -7.49 47.61 -45.19
C SER A 851 -6.38 48.09 -46.13
N SER A 852 -6.18 49.41 -46.33
CA SER A 852 -5.28 50.01 -47.34
C SER A 852 -3.99 50.66 -46.82
N SER A 853 -3.66 50.52 -45.53
CA SER A 853 -2.45 51.14 -44.96
C SER A 853 -1.20 50.28 -45.15
N VAL A 854 -0.07 50.88 -45.54
CA VAL A 854 1.24 50.19 -45.60
C VAL A 854 1.62 49.56 -44.25
N LEU A 855 1.24 50.23 -43.15
CA LEU A 855 1.42 49.76 -41.78
C LEU A 855 0.56 48.52 -41.45
N ALA A 856 -0.58 48.36 -42.12
CA ALA A 856 -1.42 47.17 -42.00
C ALA A 856 -0.80 45.97 -42.72
N GLU A 857 -0.19 46.19 -43.89
CA GLU A 857 0.49 45.12 -44.65
C GLU A 857 1.70 44.55 -43.87
N GLN A 858 2.50 45.43 -43.25
CA GLN A 858 3.63 45.02 -42.39
C GLN A 858 3.16 44.24 -41.15
N LEU A 859 2.06 44.66 -40.52
CA LEU A 859 1.48 43.93 -39.38
C LEU A 859 0.90 42.56 -39.78
N ARG A 860 0.34 42.41 -40.99
CA ARG A 860 -0.07 41.09 -41.53
C ARG A 860 1.13 40.17 -41.73
N GLN A 861 2.23 40.68 -42.30
CA GLN A 861 3.45 39.88 -42.48
C GLN A 861 4.05 39.40 -41.14
N LEU A 862 4.11 40.27 -40.13
CA LEU A 862 4.59 39.91 -38.78
C LEU A 862 3.67 38.92 -38.03
N LEU A 863 2.37 38.89 -38.34
CA LEU A 863 1.41 37.95 -37.76
C LEU A 863 1.30 36.61 -38.53
N ALA A 864 1.96 36.49 -39.68
CA ALA A 864 1.92 35.31 -40.55
C ALA A 864 3.18 34.42 -40.46
N VAL A 865 4.14 34.77 -39.59
CA VAL A 865 5.28 33.93 -39.25
C VAL A 865 4.89 33.03 -38.07
N GLU A 866 4.72 31.74 -38.34
CA GLU A 866 4.69 30.65 -37.35
C GLU A 866 6.10 30.06 -37.19
#